data_AF-D3F8C1-F1
#
_entry.id   AF-D3F8C1-F1
#
_cell.length_a   1.000
_cell.length_b   1.000
_cell.length_c   1.000
_cell.angle_alpha   90.00
_cell.angle_beta   90.00
_cell.angle_gamma   90.00
#
_symmetry.space_group_name_H-M   'P 1'
#
loop_
_entity.id
_entity.type
_entity.pdbx_description
1 polymer ?
#
loop_
_entity_poly.entity_id
_entity_poly.type
_entity_poly.pdbx_seq_one_letter_code
_entity_poly.pdbx_strand_id
1 'polypeptide(L)'
;MNITDENHPFARVRRAAAARVAVPALVALCLLLYGSAADAARAQATPWPSEPPVRVCGNDGLLSGPSTPPAGAITVPAGDNSSVNFRTPGATYWFAPGRHTLTAAPFANIVAGEGATFVGAPGAVLDGQNVNRYAFTGFASGVTIRHLTIRNFGSGLENQNAGVVNHDSGSDWRVENNTISDNDGAGVMLGSGNVVRNNCLKDNGQYGFSMFKLPIEGQSAITDIVLDRNEITGNNTDDWERLDRGCGCTGGGKFWDVKGARVTRNWVYDNRGTGLWADTNNIDFLFEGNLIEDNDGEGIWYEISYNATIRHNTIRRNAWVSGRRNTGSPGAAIYLSESGGDARLPSAVSGAPELRIYENSFEDNYSGVSIYENANRFCNSNGNTSTGYCTPFVRPTLIPREGRNEEYPNPIHAEHPCYTNVAQEPFLTDCRWRSREIKVHDNAFHFDDRVVPCAGDYCGAQALYAQGDDNMRWSPYTVRGIQDDVMFENGNRFYDNAYVGDWRFAVGWGGTVGFTRWQAAPYGQDAGSTFDGDPRDPGPGPGPGPDPDPEPPANHLDADTSSLEGSIGAWRAWYSSTIERVATEAHAGRHSLRVNLSGPDWGVALDNFPGVAADQGVKQISFWGKLGAASSMRPTLTVKWLDAGYTVIGSDSVTLDGLTTSWSKVSAAVDAPTGTRTAIVRLTGRGATGESLFIDDVVVGDAPNALNAASSGFEGGLGVWAPHYSADVAASTTEAYRGSGSMRVGVTAPWGWGVSAGNWPGFRIRPGAKRISYWAKQGSGTIAKVTLRVHWLDAGGATIETAAVPLDGPTSDWRPAVANVTAPAAAASAYLDLRGATGGAGDALHLDEIVVTDQAP
;
A
#
# COMPACT_ATOMS: atom_id res chain seq x y z
N MET A 1 41.44 32.53 36.30
CA MET A 1 42.56 32.34 37.25
C MET A 1 43.31 31.09 36.81
N ASN A 2 44.56 31.30 36.36
CA ASN A 2 45.69 30.44 35.96
C ASN A 2 45.61 28.90 35.86
N ILE A 3 45.84 28.38 34.64
CA ILE A 3 47.03 27.65 34.10
C ILE A 3 47.91 26.84 35.08
N THR A 4 48.18 25.56 34.79
CA THR A 4 49.53 25.04 34.40
C THR A 4 49.52 23.60 33.89
N ASP A 5 50.36 23.41 32.89
CA ASP A 5 50.75 22.25 32.09
C ASP A 5 52.21 21.91 32.46
N GLU A 6 52.72 20.69 32.23
CA GLU A 6 54.14 20.46 31.89
C GLU A 6 54.55 18.99 31.62
N ASN A 7 55.21 18.84 30.45
CA ASN A 7 56.49 18.16 30.18
C ASN A 7 56.55 16.86 29.33
N HIS A 8 57.12 17.05 28.12
CA HIS A 8 57.84 16.10 27.25
C HIS A 8 59.37 16.24 27.48
N PRO A 9 60.23 15.28 27.03
CA PRO A 9 60.92 15.45 25.74
C PRO A 9 61.31 14.17 24.96
N PHE A 10 61.62 14.39 23.67
CA PHE A 10 62.08 13.46 22.62
C PHE A 10 63.59 13.12 22.68
N ALA A 11 64.00 11.97 22.08
CA ALA A 11 65.11 11.89 21.09
C ALA A 11 65.34 10.47 20.51
N ARG A 12 66.04 10.43 19.37
CA ARG A 12 66.05 9.44 18.26
C ARG A 12 67.25 8.46 18.23
N VAL A 13 66.98 7.23 17.71
CA VAL A 13 67.68 6.45 16.65
C VAL A 13 69.14 5.95 16.84
N ARG A 14 69.40 4.62 16.67
CA ARG A 14 70.25 4.00 15.60
C ARG A 14 70.38 2.45 15.64
N ARG A 15 70.11 1.86 14.46
CA ARG A 15 70.49 0.61 13.74
C ARG A 15 71.53 -0.41 14.31
N ALA A 16 71.26 -1.71 14.09
CA ALA A 16 72.07 -2.73 13.35
C ALA A 16 71.46 -4.15 13.55
N ALA A 17 70.95 -4.85 12.53
CA ALA A 17 71.61 -5.73 11.54
C ALA A 17 71.76 -7.22 11.97
N ALA A 18 70.92 -8.06 11.34
CA ALA A 18 71.03 -9.46 10.89
C ALA A 18 72.14 -10.42 11.42
N ALA A 19 71.78 -11.66 11.79
CA ALA A 19 71.82 -12.84 10.89
C ALA A 19 71.92 -14.22 11.62
N ARG A 20 70.97 -15.11 11.25
CA ARG A 20 71.08 -16.55 10.90
C ARG A 20 71.28 -17.68 11.94
N VAL A 21 70.54 -18.76 11.64
CA VAL A 21 70.78 -20.23 11.74
C VAL A 21 69.63 -20.90 12.54
N ALA A 22 68.55 -21.40 11.92
CA ALA A 22 68.33 -22.60 11.09
C ALA A 22 68.33 -23.94 11.86
N VAL A 23 67.15 -24.54 12.06
CA VAL A 23 66.89 -26.00 12.12
C VAL A 23 65.45 -26.27 11.60
N PRO A 24 65.19 -27.36 10.84
CA PRO A 24 64.07 -27.45 9.91
C PRO A 24 62.90 -28.35 10.35
N ALA A 25 61.77 -28.14 9.67
CA ALA A 25 60.80 -29.15 9.21
C ALA A 25 60.26 -30.18 10.24
N LEU A 26 59.23 -29.78 11.00
CA LEU A 26 58.18 -30.69 11.47
C LEU A 26 56.89 -29.93 11.84
N VAL A 27 56.43 -29.02 10.98
CA VAL A 27 55.11 -28.37 11.10
C VAL A 27 54.52 -28.18 9.70
N ALA A 28 54.11 -29.28 9.07
CA ALA A 28 53.35 -29.21 7.81
C ALA A 28 52.13 -30.15 7.80
N LEU A 29 51.70 -30.63 8.97
CA LEU A 29 50.49 -31.46 9.09
C LEU A 29 49.64 -31.15 10.35
N CYS A 30 49.71 -29.90 10.85
CA CYS A 30 48.80 -29.39 11.89
C CYS A 30 48.22 -28.00 11.57
N LEU A 31 48.46 -27.44 10.38
CA LEU A 31 47.97 -26.11 9.98
C LEU A 31 46.87 -26.14 8.91
N LEU A 32 46.35 -27.32 8.56
CA LEU A 32 45.22 -27.46 7.62
C LEU A 32 43.90 -27.88 8.29
N LEU A 33 43.85 -27.93 9.63
CA LEU A 33 42.63 -28.23 10.41
C LEU A 33 42.23 -27.14 11.42
N TYR A 34 42.93 -26.01 11.44
CA TYR A 34 42.57 -24.84 12.26
C TYR A 34 42.15 -23.61 11.44
N GLY A 35 42.03 -23.76 10.12
CA GLY A 35 41.57 -22.71 9.21
C GLY A 35 40.08 -22.77 8.86
N SER A 36 39.34 -23.77 9.34
CA SER A 36 37.93 -24.00 8.93
C SER A 36 36.91 -23.97 10.08
N ALA A 37 37.34 -23.73 11.33
CA ALA A 37 36.43 -23.60 12.47
C ALA A 37 36.24 -22.15 12.96
N ALA A 38 37.13 -21.22 12.57
CA ALA A 38 37.04 -19.81 12.94
C ALA A 38 36.31 -18.94 11.90
N ASP A 39 36.30 -19.34 10.62
CA ASP A 39 35.50 -18.68 9.57
C ASP A 39 34.06 -19.19 9.47
N ALA A 40 33.75 -20.35 10.08
CA ALA A 40 32.37 -20.84 10.20
C ALA A 40 31.60 -20.24 11.40
N ALA A 41 32.28 -19.48 12.27
CA ALA A 41 31.70 -18.85 13.46
C ALA A 41 31.52 -17.32 13.31
N ARG A 42 31.53 -16.80 12.08
CA ARG A 42 31.32 -15.39 11.75
C ARG A 42 30.19 -15.16 10.75
N ALA A 43 29.26 -16.09 10.64
CA ALA A 43 27.89 -15.72 10.28
C ALA A 43 27.41 -14.81 11.41
N GLN A 44 27.38 -13.49 11.18
CA GLN A 44 26.74 -12.56 12.11
C GLN A 44 25.34 -13.10 12.38
N ALA A 45 25.04 -13.44 13.64
CA ALA A 45 23.67 -13.68 14.04
C ALA A 45 22.88 -12.42 13.63
N THR A 46 21.87 -12.59 12.79
CA THR A 46 21.01 -11.49 12.37
C THR A 46 20.41 -10.84 13.62
N PRO A 47 20.26 -9.51 13.68
CA PRO A 47 19.83 -8.84 14.91
C PRO A 47 18.34 -9.07 15.22
N TRP A 48 17.57 -9.65 14.29
CA TRP A 48 16.17 -10.06 14.43
C TRP A 48 16.02 -11.59 14.53
N PRO A 49 14.92 -12.09 15.16
CA PRO A 49 14.70 -13.52 15.37
C PRO A 49 14.28 -14.24 14.08
N SER A 50 14.98 -15.30 13.68
CA SER A 50 14.56 -16.19 12.57
C SER A 50 13.56 -17.28 12.99
N GLU A 51 13.42 -17.50 14.30
CA GLU A 51 12.55 -18.46 14.94
C GLU A 51 11.75 -17.76 16.04
N PRO A 52 10.57 -18.28 16.44
CA PRO A 52 9.81 -17.73 17.53
C PRO A 52 10.67 -17.47 18.77
N PRO A 53 10.70 -16.22 19.29
CA PRO A 53 11.50 -15.88 20.46
C PRO A 53 11.00 -16.57 21.73
N VAL A 54 9.77 -17.08 21.70
CA VAL A 54 9.13 -17.88 22.74
C VAL A 54 8.15 -18.87 22.10
N ARG A 55 7.98 -20.04 22.72
CA ARG A 55 6.89 -21.00 22.46
C ARG A 55 6.28 -21.38 23.81
N VAL A 56 5.18 -20.73 24.15
CA VAL A 56 4.45 -20.87 25.42
C VAL A 56 3.31 -21.86 25.31
N CYS A 57 2.49 -21.79 24.25
CA CYS A 57 1.31 -22.62 24.11
C CYS A 57 1.69 -24.11 24.08
N GLY A 58 1.08 -24.91 24.96
CA GLY A 58 1.40 -26.34 25.10
C GLY A 58 2.75 -26.65 25.76
N ASN A 59 3.49 -25.65 26.24
CA ASN A 59 4.76 -25.86 26.93
C ASN A 59 4.55 -26.13 28.42
N ASP A 60 4.32 -27.39 28.77
CA ASP A 60 4.07 -27.82 30.15
C ASP A 60 5.22 -27.45 31.10
N GLY A 61 6.47 -27.39 30.61
CA GLY A 61 7.64 -27.01 31.42
C GLY A 61 7.61 -25.54 31.87
N LEU A 62 6.90 -24.68 31.13
CA LEU A 62 6.74 -23.26 31.44
C LEU A 62 5.40 -22.96 32.14
N LEU A 63 4.34 -23.69 31.76
CA LEU A 63 2.97 -23.45 32.19
C LEU A 63 2.59 -24.21 33.46
N SER A 64 3.23 -25.35 33.75
CA SER A 64 2.95 -26.12 34.98
C SER A 64 3.46 -25.39 36.21
N GLY A 65 2.56 -25.17 37.17
CA GLY A 65 2.91 -24.57 38.45
C GLY A 65 3.39 -25.60 39.48
N PRO A 66 3.50 -25.19 40.76
CA PRO A 66 4.00 -26.07 41.81
C PRO A 66 3.01 -27.21 42.09
N SER A 67 3.53 -28.45 42.18
CA SER A 67 2.74 -29.66 42.46
C SER A 67 2.21 -29.73 43.90
N THR A 68 2.70 -28.88 44.79
CA THR A 68 2.25 -28.74 46.18
C THR A 68 1.94 -27.28 46.48
N PRO A 69 0.98 -26.98 47.37
CA PRO A 69 0.68 -25.61 47.76
C PRO A 69 1.94 -24.90 48.30
N PRO A 70 2.21 -23.65 47.86
CA PRO A 70 3.22 -22.82 48.50
C PRO A 70 2.93 -22.64 50.00
N ALA A 71 3.97 -22.38 50.79
CA ALA A 71 3.82 -22.17 52.23
C ALA A 71 2.83 -21.03 52.51
N GLY A 72 1.82 -21.30 53.36
CA GLY A 72 0.79 -20.33 53.71
C GLY A 72 -0.30 -20.11 52.66
N ALA A 73 -0.28 -20.82 51.53
CA ALA A 73 -1.32 -20.73 50.51
C ALA A 73 -2.63 -21.38 50.97
N ILE A 74 -3.74 -20.72 50.66
CA ILE A 74 -5.09 -21.27 50.78
C ILE A 74 -5.27 -22.27 49.64
N THR A 75 -5.47 -23.54 49.97
CA THR A 75 -5.77 -24.56 48.97
C THR A 75 -7.21 -24.41 48.48
N VAL A 76 -7.36 -24.21 47.18
CA VAL A 76 -8.64 -24.21 46.49
C VAL A 76 -8.84 -25.60 45.90
N PRO A 77 -9.79 -26.42 46.40
CA PRO A 77 -10.02 -27.75 45.87
C PRO A 77 -10.67 -27.68 44.47
N ALA A 78 -10.40 -28.68 43.62
CA ALA A 78 -11.12 -28.81 42.35
C ALA A 78 -12.63 -29.01 42.58
N GLY A 79 -13.44 -28.52 41.66
CA GLY A 79 -14.91 -28.48 41.73
C GLY A 79 -15.44 -27.06 41.86
N ASP A 80 -16.59 -26.93 42.54
CA ASP A 80 -17.24 -25.64 42.77
C ASP A 80 -16.47 -24.80 43.78
N ASN A 81 -16.05 -23.60 43.38
CA ASN A 81 -15.30 -22.66 44.21
C ASN A 81 -16.11 -21.41 44.59
N SER A 82 -17.42 -21.43 44.38
CA SER A 82 -18.32 -20.32 44.68
C SER A 82 -18.32 -19.87 46.14
N SER A 83 -17.99 -20.78 47.07
CA SER A 83 -17.92 -20.48 48.50
C SER A 83 -16.57 -19.91 48.95
N VAL A 84 -15.56 -19.85 48.07
CA VAL A 84 -14.22 -19.38 48.43
C VAL A 84 -14.19 -17.85 48.47
N ASN A 85 -13.71 -17.28 49.57
CA ASN A 85 -13.51 -15.84 49.68
C ASN A 85 -12.18 -15.42 49.05
N PHE A 86 -12.22 -14.99 47.80
CA PHE A 86 -11.05 -14.51 47.05
C PHE A 86 -10.64 -13.06 47.35
N ARG A 87 -11.39 -12.35 48.19
CA ARG A 87 -11.18 -10.90 48.47
C ARG A 87 -10.14 -10.64 49.56
N THR A 88 -9.54 -11.67 50.14
CA THR A 88 -8.55 -11.52 51.23
C THR A 88 -7.28 -10.85 50.70
N PRO A 89 -6.90 -9.64 51.17
CA PRO A 89 -5.69 -8.95 50.71
C PRO A 89 -4.42 -9.75 51.00
N GLY A 90 -3.48 -9.76 50.04
CA GLY A 90 -2.18 -10.43 50.13
C GLY A 90 -2.24 -11.96 50.20
N ALA A 91 -3.43 -12.56 50.14
CA ALA A 91 -3.57 -14.01 50.22
C ALA A 91 -3.02 -14.70 48.97
N THR A 92 -2.41 -15.87 49.15
CA THR A 92 -2.05 -16.77 48.05
C THR A 92 -3.08 -17.89 47.96
N TYR A 93 -3.75 -18.04 46.82
CA TYR A 93 -4.66 -19.12 46.50
C TYR A 93 -3.96 -20.10 45.57
N TRP A 94 -3.87 -21.36 45.99
CA TRP A 94 -3.33 -22.44 45.16
C TRP A 94 -4.46 -23.35 44.68
N PHE A 95 -4.69 -23.38 43.38
CA PHE A 95 -5.71 -24.21 42.73
C PHE A 95 -5.15 -25.62 42.55
N ALA A 96 -5.76 -26.60 43.23
CA ALA A 96 -5.36 -27.99 43.14
C ALA A 96 -5.50 -28.54 41.70
N PRO A 97 -4.87 -29.66 41.33
CA PRO A 97 -5.06 -30.25 40.00
C PRO A 97 -6.54 -30.55 39.73
N GLY A 98 -7.04 -30.13 38.57
CA GLY A 98 -8.42 -30.36 38.14
C GLY A 98 -9.17 -29.11 37.69
N ARG A 99 -10.47 -29.30 37.45
CA ARG A 99 -11.37 -28.24 36.97
C ARG A 99 -11.94 -27.46 38.16
N HIS A 100 -11.96 -26.14 38.05
CA HIS A 100 -12.47 -25.18 39.02
C HIS A 100 -13.57 -24.36 38.38
N THR A 101 -14.74 -24.31 39.01
CA THR A 101 -15.93 -23.61 38.49
C THR A 101 -16.43 -22.59 39.50
N LEU A 102 -17.22 -21.64 39.01
CA LEU A 102 -17.93 -20.65 39.84
C LEU A 102 -19.43 -20.91 39.76
N THR A 103 -20.22 -20.10 40.47
CA THR A 103 -21.68 -20.16 40.39
C THR A 103 -22.08 -20.04 38.93
N ALA A 104 -22.99 -20.89 38.44
CA ALA A 104 -23.50 -20.85 37.08
C ALA A 104 -24.41 -19.62 36.87
N ALA A 105 -23.82 -18.44 36.79
CA ALA A 105 -24.46 -17.15 36.58
C ALA A 105 -23.52 -16.23 35.78
N PRO A 106 -24.04 -15.43 34.82
CA PRO A 106 -23.21 -14.64 33.91
C PRO A 106 -22.15 -13.76 34.59
N PHE A 107 -22.49 -13.16 35.73
CA PHE A 107 -21.62 -12.24 36.45
C PHE A 107 -20.97 -12.85 37.70
N ALA A 108 -21.08 -14.16 37.92
CA ALA A 108 -20.24 -14.81 38.93
C ALA A 108 -18.80 -14.87 38.42
N ASN A 109 -17.88 -14.32 39.19
CA ASN A 109 -16.47 -14.14 38.86
C ASN A 109 -15.62 -14.09 40.14
N ILE A 110 -14.28 -14.11 39.99
CA ILE A 110 -13.36 -13.87 41.10
C ILE A 110 -13.14 -12.35 41.23
N VAL A 111 -13.50 -11.79 42.38
CA VAL A 111 -13.08 -10.44 42.76
C VAL A 111 -11.88 -10.56 43.70
N ALA A 112 -10.71 -10.18 43.19
CA ALA A 112 -9.45 -10.35 43.90
C ALA A 112 -9.29 -9.35 45.07
N GLY A 113 -8.63 -9.79 46.14
CA GLY A 113 -8.08 -8.90 47.15
C GLY A 113 -6.81 -8.19 46.64
N GLU A 114 -6.53 -7.00 47.16
CA GLU A 114 -5.30 -6.26 46.84
C GLU A 114 -4.04 -7.09 47.13
N GLY A 115 -3.11 -7.14 46.19
CA GLY A 115 -1.88 -7.93 46.30
C GLY A 115 -2.07 -9.46 46.32
N ALA A 116 -3.28 -9.97 46.05
CA ALA A 116 -3.53 -11.41 46.08
C ALA A 116 -2.78 -12.15 44.96
N THR A 117 -2.39 -13.40 45.23
CA THR A 117 -1.73 -14.28 44.26
C THR A 117 -2.60 -15.50 43.99
N PHE A 118 -2.84 -15.80 42.71
CA PHE A 118 -3.54 -16.98 42.24
C PHE A 118 -2.56 -17.85 41.47
N VAL A 119 -2.36 -19.09 41.94
CA VAL A 119 -1.39 -20.01 41.36
C VAL A 119 -2.03 -21.37 41.08
N GLY A 120 -1.91 -21.87 39.85
CA GLY A 120 -2.36 -23.20 39.49
C GLY A 120 -1.35 -24.29 39.82
N ALA A 121 -1.83 -25.44 40.27
CA ALA A 121 -1.08 -26.70 40.20
C ALA A 121 -0.98 -27.18 38.74
N PRO A 122 -0.11 -28.16 38.43
CA PRO A 122 -0.15 -28.83 37.13
C PRO A 122 -1.55 -29.36 36.83
N GLY A 123 -2.13 -28.92 35.71
CA GLY A 123 -3.48 -29.30 35.28
C GLY A 123 -4.64 -28.56 35.99
N ALA A 124 -4.38 -27.46 36.70
CA ALA A 124 -5.43 -26.60 37.25
C ALA A 124 -6.10 -25.76 36.14
N VAL A 125 -7.41 -25.91 35.99
CA VAL A 125 -8.22 -25.23 34.97
C VAL A 125 -9.33 -24.44 35.63
N LEU A 126 -9.29 -23.12 35.55
CA LEU A 126 -10.40 -22.24 35.86
C LEU A 126 -11.33 -22.17 34.63
N ASP A 127 -12.53 -22.71 34.76
CA ASP A 127 -13.44 -22.97 33.66
C ASP A 127 -14.75 -22.19 33.84
N GLY A 128 -15.03 -21.26 32.94
CA GLY A 128 -16.24 -20.43 32.96
C GLY A 128 -17.52 -21.17 32.53
N GLN A 129 -17.40 -22.45 32.15
CA GLN A 129 -18.50 -23.34 31.77
C GLN A 129 -19.34 -22.89 30.57
N ASN A 130 -18.84 -21.93 29.78
CA ASN A 130 -19.58 -21.18 28.79
C ASN A 130 -20.81 -20.44 29.37
N VAL A 131 -20.71 -20.03 30.64
CA VAL A 131 -21.77 -19.35 31.41
C VAL A 131 -21.23 -18.08 32.05
N ASN A 132 -20.11 -18.15 32.76
CA ASN A 132 -19.50 -16.98 33.40
C ASN A 132 -18.84 -16.10 32.34
N ARG A 133 -19.09 -14.80 32.36
CA ARG A 133 -18.51 -13.86 31.40
C ARG A 133 -17.06 -13.53 31.69
N TYR A 134 -16.67 -13.44 32.96
CA TYR A 134 -15.36 -12.97 33.37
C TYR A 134 -14.75 -13.86 34.44
N ALA A 135 -13.44 -14.08 34.37
CA ALA A 135 -12.70 -14.85 35.36
C ALA A 135 -12.29 -13.99 36.55
N PHE A 136 -11.66 -12.84 36.29
CA PHE A 136 -11.12 -11.94 37.30
C PHE A 136 -11.57 -10.50 37.06
N THR A 137 -12.24 -9.90 38.05
CA THR A 137 -12.73 -8.52 38.01
C THR A 137 -12.29 -7.72 39.24
N GLY A 138 -12.58 -6.42 39.22
CA GLY A 138 -12.30 -5.46 40.27
C GLY A 138 -11.04 -4.63 40.01
N PHE A 139 -10.90 -3.55 40.79
CA PHE A 139 -9.81 -2.57 40.69
C PHE A 139 -8.65 -2.84 41.67
N ALA A 140 -8.56 -4.06 42.23
CA ALA A 140 -7.49 -4.40 43.15
C ALA A 140 -6.12 -4.18 42.50
N SER A 141 -5.16 -3.60 43.22
CA SER A 141 -3.80 -3.40 42.72
C SER A 141 -2.92 -4.62 43.01
N GLY A 142 -1.82 -4.81 42.27
CA GLY A 142 -0.75 -5.72 42.63
C GLY A 142 -1.08 -7.22 42.57
N VAL A 143 -2.16 -7.61 41.89
CA VAL A 143 -2.60 -9.02 41.80
C VAL A 143 -1.65 -9.82 40.92
N THR A 144 -1.34 -11.06 41.31
CA THR A 144 -0.54 -11.99 40.50
C THR A 144 -1.36 -13.20 40.11
N ILE A 145 -1.36 -13.57 38.82
CA ILE A 145 -2.01 -14.77 38.29
C ILE A 145 -0.96 -15.57 37.53
N ARG A 146 -0.76 -16.83 37.91
CA ARG A 146 0.22 -17.71 37.26
C ARG A 146 -0.12 -19.19 37.23
N HIS A 147 0.37 -19.87 36.19
CA HIS A 147 0.25 -21.31 36.02
C HIS A 147 -1.19 -21.83 35.97
N LEU A 148 -2.14 -20.98 35.56
CA LEU A 148 -3.54 -21.36 35.38
C LEU A 148 -3.87 -21.51 33.91
N THR A 149 -4.71 -22.50 33.61
CA THR A 149 -5.51 -22.49 32.38
C THR A 149 -6.83 -21.78 32.67
N ILE A 150 -7.17 -20.73 31.93
CA ILE A 150 -8.39 -19.93 32.08
C ILE A 150 -9.14 -19.98 30.75
N ARG A 151 -10.30 -20.63 30.74
CA ARG A 151 -11.04 -20.91 29.49
C ARG A 151 -12.56 -20.98 29.65
N ASN A 152 -13.26 -20.98 28.53
CA ASN A 152 -14.72 -21.15 28.43
C ASN A 152 -15.49 -20.05 29.17
N PHE A 153 -14.98 -18.81 29.19
CA PHE A 153 -15.72 -17.65 29.68
C PHE A 153 -16.44 -16.95 28.53
N GLY A 154 -17.71 -16.57 28.73
CA GLY A 154 -18.63 -16.14 27.67
C GLY A 154 -19.53 -17.28 27.17
N SER A 155 -20.57 -16.97 26.40
CA SER A 155 -21.54 -17.98 25.90
C SER A 155 -21.65 -18.02 24.37
N GLY A 156 -20.65 -17.49 23.68
CA GLY A 156 -20.59 -17.29 22.24
C GLY A 156 -21.13 -15.92 21.84
N LEU A 157 -20.33 -15.15 21.07
CA LEU A 157 -20.67 -13.79 20.61
C LEU A 157 -21.06 -12.85 21.76
N GLU A 158 -20.48 -13.02 22.95
CA GLU A 158 -20.61 -12.10 24.07
C GLU A 158 -19.28 -11.35 24.33
N ASN A 159 -19.23 -10.55 25.41
CA ASN A 159 -18.02 -9.88 25.89
C ASN A 159 -17.29 -8.97 24.88
N GLN A 160 -17.97 -8.53 23.81
CA GLN A 160 -17.42 -7.52 22.90
C GLN A 160 -16.97 -6.29 23.71
N ASN A 161 -15.72 -5.87 23.50
CA ASN A 161 -15.07 -4.75 24.18
C ASN A 161 -14.85 -4.94 25.70
N ALA A 162 -14.90 -6.19 26.19
CA ALA A 162 -14.57 -6.55 27.56
C ALA A 162 -13.50 -7.66 27.56
N GLY A 163 -12.84 -7.86 28.69
CA GLY A 163 -11.89 -8.97 28.82
C GLY A 163 -12.13 -9.86 30.05
N VAL A 164 -11.64 -11.08 29.92
CA VAL A 164 -11.93 -12.19 30.85
C VAL A 164 -11.08 -12.09 32.12
N VAL A 165 -9.80 -11.76 31.94
CA VAL A 165 -8.85 -11.56 33.05
C VAL A 165 -8.55 -10.08 33.20
N ASN A 166 -8.56 -9.61 34.46
CA ASN A 166 -8.35 -8.21 34.82
C ASN A 166 -9.36 -7.25 34.17
N HIS A 167 -10.63 -7.66 34.08
CA HIS A 167 -11.70 -6.97 33.34
C HIS A 167 -11.69 -5.44 33.46
N ASP A 168 -11.45 -4.92 34.67
CA ASP A 168 -11.52 -3.49 35.00
C ASP A 168 -10.17 -2.76 34.89
N SER A 169 -9.18 -3.36 34.23
CA SER A 169 -7.83 -2.79 34.00
C SER A 169 -7.14 -2.37 35.32
N GLY A 170 -7.19 -3.23 36.34
CA GLY A 170 -6.48 -3.07 37.61
C GLY A 170 -4.98 -2.84 37.39
N SER A 171 -4.34 -2.07 38.28
CA SER A 171 -2.94 -1.66 38.14
C SER A 171 -1.96 -2.62 38.80
N ASP A 172 -0.75 -2.66 38.28
CA ASP A 172 0.39 -3.42 38.82
C ASP A 172 0.15 -4.93 38.85
N TRP A 173 -0.71 -5.44 37.96
CA TRP A 173 -0.95 -6.87 37.86
C TRP A 173 0.22 -7.58 37.18
N ARG A 174 0.52 -8.78 37.68
CA ARG A 174 1.43 -9.72 37.03
C ARG A 174 0.63 -10.91 36.52
N VAL A 175 0.45 -10.98 35.21
CA VAL A 175 -0.19 -12.13 34.55
C VAL A 175 0.92 -12.91 33.86
N GLU A 176 1.30 -14.05 34.43
CA GLU A 176 2.52 -14.75 34.04
C GLU A 176 2.31 -16.25 33.87
N ASN A 177 2.88 -16.88 32.84
CA ASN A 177 2.89 -18.35 32.75
C ASN A 177 1.48 -18.98 32.72
N ASN A 178 0.50 -18.32 32.10
CA ASN A 178 -0.87 -18.84 31.99
C ASN A 178 -1.20 -19.28 30.57
N THR A 179 -2.18 -20.17 30.47
CA THR A 179 -2.95 -20.39 29.23
C THR A 179 -4.27 -19.67 29.38
N ILE A 180 -4.56 -18.71 28.52
CA ILE A 180 -5.82 -17.95 28.50
C ILE A 180 -6.39 -18.13 27.11
N SER A 181 -7.35 -19.05 27.00
CA SER A 181 -7.85 -19.50 25.70
C SER A 181 -9.33 -19.82 25.67
N ASP A 182 -9.90 -19.86 24.47
CA ASP A 182 -11.28 -20.31 24.23
C ASP A 182 -12.28 -19.52 25.08
N ASN A 183 -12.10 -18.19 25.15
CA ASN A 183 -13.03 -17.28 25.83
C ASN A 183 -13.61 -16.28 24.84
N ASP A 184 -14.82 -15.80 25.05
CA ASP A 184 -15.35 -14.64 24.33
C ASP A 184 -14.64 -13.35 24.75
N GLY A 185 -14.64 -12.35 23.89
CA GLY A 185 -14.01 -11.05 24.16
C GLY A 185 -12.47 -11.11 24.18
N ALA A 186 -11.84 -10.20 24.92
CA ALA A 186 -10.39 -10.18 25.10
C ALA A 186 -9.94 -11.19 26.18
N GLY A 187 -8.82 -11.88 25.96
CA GLY A 187 -8.26 -12.77 26.99
C GLY A 187 -7.86 -12.02 28.26
N VAL A 188 -7.13 -10.90 28.12
CA VAL A 188 -6.65 -10.08 29.24
C VAL A 188 -6.88 -8.59 28.99
N MET A 189 -7.32 -7.86 30.00
CA MET A 189 -7.34 -6.38 30.01
C MET A 189 -6.10 -5.82 30.72
N LEU A 190 -5.43 -4.85 30.10
CA LEU A 190 -4.21 -4.25 30.65
C LEU A 190 -4.52 -2.94 31.39
N GLY A 191 -3.90 -2.79 32.56
CA GLY A 191 -3.91 -1.57 33.37
C GLY A 191 -2.50 -1.01 33.57
N SER A 192 -2.41 0.09 34.30
CA SER A 192 -1.14 0.79 34.52
C SER A 192 -0.15 -0.08 35.31
N GLY A 193 1.12 -0.10 34.93
CA GLY A 193 2.16 -0.90 35.62
C GLY A 193 2.05 -2.41 35.39
N ASN A 194 1.14 -2.88 34.53
CA ASN A 194 0.95 -4.32 34.33
C ASN A 194 2.13 -4.96 33.61
N VAL A 195 2.45 -6.17 34.06
CA VAL A 195 3.40 -7.07 33.42
C VAL A 195 2.67 -8.33 32.96
N VAL A 196 2.60 -8.52 31.65
CA VAL A 196 2.04 -9.71 31.03
C VAL A 196 3.16 -10.44 30.31
N ARG A 197 3.56 -11.61 30.83
CA ARG A 197 4.72 -12.34 30.29
C ARG A 197 4.59 -13.85 30.29
N ASN A 198 5.22 -14.50 29.32
CA ASN A 198 5.23 -15.97 29.22
C ASN A 198 3.81 -16.57 29.21
N ASN A 199 2.81 -15.88 28.65
CA ASN A 199 1.45 -16.43 28.54
C ASN A 199 1.16 -16.93 27.12
N CYS A 200 0.28 -17.93 27.04
CA CYS A 200 -0.39 -18.35 25.83
C CYS A 200 -1.75 -17.65 25.78
N LEU A 201 -1.94 -16.67 24.89
CA LEU A 201 -3.17 -15.93 24.67
C LEU A 201 -3.78 -16.36 23.34
N LYS A 202 -4.65 -17.36 23.38
CA LYS A 202 -5.00 -18.17 22.20
C LYS A 202 -6.50 -18.31 21.97
N ASP A 203 -6.96 -18.18 20.73
CA ASP A 203 -8.34 -18.50 20.34
C ASP A 203 -9.39 -17.78 21.22
N ASN A 204 -9.15 -16.51 21.57
CA ASN A 204 -10.16 -15.69 22.25
C ASN A 204 -11.05 -14.98 21.20
N GLY A 205 -12.28 -14.67 21.60
CA GLY A 205 -13.38 -14.20 20.75
C GLY A 205 -13.09 -12.89 20.04
N GLN A 206 -12.33 -11.99 20.66
CA GLN A 206 -12.04 -10.66 20.12
C GLN A 206 -10.53 -10.37 20.02
N TYR A 207 -9.81 -10.50 21.14
CA TYR A 207 -8.38 -10.20 21.24
C TYR A 207 -7.64 -11.16 22.18
N GLY A 208 -6.33 -11.34 21.99
CA GLY A 208 -5.48 -11.92 23.04
C GLY A 208 -5.40 -11.00 24.25
N PHE A 209 -5.22 -9.69 24.02
CA PHE A 209 -5.31 -8.66 25.05
C PHE A 209 -5.97 -7.37 24.54
N SER A 210 -6.57 -6.61 25.44
CA SER A 210 -7.09 -5.27 25.18
C SER A 210 -6.91 -4.41 26.43
N MET A 211 -7.46 -3.20 26.43
CA MET A 211 -7.49 -2.33 27.59
C MET A 211 -8.54 -1.25 27.46
N PHE A 212 -8.98 -0.76 28.62
CA PHE A 212 -9.83 0.43 28.70
C PHE A 212 -9.76 1.00 30.11
N LYS A 213 -9.60 2.32 30.18
CA LYS A 213 -9.91 3.13 31.35
C LYS A 213 -10.61 4.39 30.87
N LEU A 214 -11.39 5.01 31.76
CA LEU A 214 -11.95 6.31 31.46
C LEU A 214 -10.82 7.32 31.21
N PRO A 215 -10.89 8.09 30.11
CA PRO A 215 -9.86 9.06 29.78
C PRO A 215 -9.74 10.14 30.86
N ILE A 216 -8.53 10.66 31.03
CA ILE A 216 -8.20 11.69 32.02
C ILE A 216 -7.80 12.96 31.27
N GLU A 217 -8.43 14.09 31.60
CA GLU A 217 -8.10 15.36 30.95
C GLU A 217 -6.61 15.69 31.13
N GLY A 218 -5.90 15.72 30.00
CA GLY A 218 -4.49 16.06 29.91
C GLY A 218 -3.48 15.00 30.27
N GLN A 219 -3.91 13.76 30.46
CA GLN A 219 -3.03 12.66 30.83
C GLN A 219 -3.52 11.36 30.20
N SER A 220 -2.59 10.48 29.82
CA SER A 220 -2.95 9.13 29.40
C SER A 220 -3.59 8.34 30.54
N ALA A 221 -4.68 7.63 30.25
CA ALA A 221 -5.42 6.85 31.23
C ALA A 221 -4.63 5.63 31.76
N ILE A 222 -3.72 5.08 30.95
CA ILE A 222 -2.91 3.91 31.28
C ILE A 222 -1.43 4.23 31.07
N THR A 223 -0.56 3.73 31.95
CA THR A 223 0.89 3.97 31.85
C THR A 223 1.73 2.74 32.14
N ASP A 224 2.93 2.69 31.60
CA ASP A 224 4.00 1.75 31.98
C ASP A 224 3.62 0.27 31.85
N ILE A 225 3.30 -0.16 30.63
CA ILE A 225 2.93 -1.55 30.32
C ILE A 225 4.16 -2.36 29.89
N VAL A 226 4.23 -3.63 30.30
CA VAL A 226 5.18 -4.62 29.78
C VAL A 226 4.45 -5.84 29.21
N LEU A 227 4.61 -6.10 27.92
CA LEU A 227 4.27 -7.37 27.25
C LEU A 227 5.56 -8.06 26.82
N ASP A 228 5.93 -9.13 27.51
CA ASP A 228 7.21 -9.80 27.29
C ASP A 228 7.07 -11.31 27.08
N ARG A 229 7.61 -11.85 25.98
CA ARG A 229 7.63 -13.32 25.76
C ARG A 229 6.25 -13.98 25.83
N ASN A 230 5.21 -13.35 25.29
CA ASN A 230 3.91 -14.01 25.13
C ASN A 230 3.80 -14.66 23.75
N GLU A 231 2.99 -15.71 23.67
CA GLU A 231 2.49 -16.28 22.42
C GLU A 231 1.03 -15.87 22.25
N ILE A 232 0.73 -15.14 21.17
CA ILE A 232 -0.57 -14.50 20.93
C ILE A 232 -1.08 -14.97 19.57
N THR A 233 -2.08 -15.85 19.56
CA THR A 233 -2.44 -16.56 18.33
C THR A 233 -3.91 -16.94 18.19
N GLY A 234 -4.39 -17.02 16.95
CA GLY A 234 -5.73 -17.54 16.64
C GLY A 234 -6.90 -16.70 17.17
N ASN A 235 -6.63 -15.49 17.66
CA ASN A 235 -7.65 -14.64 18.26
C ASN A 235 -8.60 -14.05 17.20
N ASN A 236 -9.73 -13.54 17.67
CA ASN A 236 -10.93 -13.17 16.91
C ASN A 236 -11.71 -14.39 16.38
N THR A 237 -11.99 -15.35 17.26
CA THR A 237 -12.80 -16.54 16.91
C THR A 237 -14.28 -16.21 16.68
N ASP A 238 -14.80 -15.13 17.28
CA ASP A 238 -16.19 -14.69 17.12
C ASP A 238 -16.44 -13.92 15.81
N ASP A 239 -15.36 -13.54 15.11
CA ASP A 239 -15.42 -12.86 13.80
C ASP A 239 -16.21 -11.54 13.85
N TRP A 240 -15.89 -10.70 14.85
CA TRP A 240 -16.62 -9.46 15.12
C TRP A 240 -16.60 -8.48 13.94
N GLU A 241 -15.52 -8.40 13.16
CA GLU A 241 -15.43 -7.53 11.97
C GLU A 241 -16.47 -7.90 10.89
N ARG A 242 -16.89 -9.17 10.82
CA ARG A 242 -17.96 -9.59 9.90
C ARG A 242 -19.34 -9.23 10.46
N LEU A 243 -19.51 -9.31 11.78
CA LEU A 243 -20.78 -9.06 12.47
C LEU A 243 -21.07 -7.56 12.62
N ASP A 244 -20.03 -6.77 12.87
CA ASP A 244 -20.07 -5.32 13.03
C ASP A 244 -19.05 -4.70 12.06
N ARG A 245 -19.53 -4.41 10.85
CA ARG A 245 -18.66 -3.97 9.74
C ARG A 245 -17.97 -2.66 10.08
N GLY A 246 -16.64 -2.69 10.08
CA GLY A 246 -15.82 -1.50 10.34
C GLY A 246 -15.71 -1.16 11.81
N CYS A 247 -16.01 -2.09 12.72
CA CYS A 247 -15.86 -1.86 14.15
C CYS A 247 -14.41 -1.54 14.54
N GLY A 248 -13.43 -2.04 13.78
CA GLY A 248 -12.02 -1.81 14.09
C GLY A 248 -11.69 -2.31 15.49
N CYS A 249 -12.16 -3.52 15.79
CA CYS A 249 -12.33 -3.97 17.16
C CYS A 249 -11.82 -5.40 17.38
N THR A 250 -10.90 -5.91 16.57
CA THR A 250 -10.36 -7.28 16.68
C THR A 250 -8.88 -7.39 16.34
N GLY A 251 -8.26 -8.52 16.72
CA GLY A 251 -6.87 -8.83 16.35
C GLY A 251 -6.09 -9.62 17.39
N GLY A 252 -4.76 -9.55 17.34
CA GLY A 252 -3.90 -10.12 18.39
C GLY A 252 -3.98 -9.32 19.70
N GLY A 253 -3.93 -8.00 19.62
CA GLY A 253 -4.30 -7.14 20.75
C GLY A 253 -4.26 -5.64 20.47
N LYS A 254 -4.93 -4.88 21.36
CA LYS A 254 -5.13 -3.43 21.20
C LYS A 254 -4.66 -2.62 22.41
N PHE A 255 -3.93 -1.54 22.14
CA PHE A 255 -3.57 -0.49 23.09
C PHE A 255 -4.43 0.75 22.88
N TRP A 256 -4.79 1.41 23.98
CA TRP A 256 -5.62 2.60 23.96
C TRP A 256 -5.20 3.59 25.05
N ASP A 257 -4.82 4.81 24.64
CA ASP A 257 -4.43 5.92 25.53
C ASP A 257 -3.37 5.51 26.58
N VAL A 258 -2.25 4.99 26.07
CA VAL A 258 -1.13 4.48 26.86
C VAL A 258 0.08 5.39 26.78
N LYS A 259 0.70 5.68 27.92
CA LYS A 259 2.04 6.29 27.98
C LYS A 259 3.06 5.29 28.52
N GLY A 260 4.03 4.90 27.69
CA GLY A 260 5.09 3.96 28.05
C GLY A 260 4.64 2.51 27.89
N ALA A 261 5.10 1.85 26.83
CA ALA A 261 4.89 0.41 26.65
C ALA A 261 6.13 -0.29 26.09
N ARG A 262 6.48 -1.43 26.68
CA ARG A 262 7.53 -2.33 26.18
C ARG A 262 6.89 -3.62 25.69
N VAL A 263 6.93 -3.84 24.39
CA VAL A 263 6.41 -5.01 23.70
C VAL A 263 7.58 -5.79 23.14
N THR A 264 8.07 -6.75 23.91
CA THR A 264 9.36 -7.39 23.65
C THR A 264 9.30 -8.90 23.53
N ARG A 265 9.95 -9.44 22.51
CA ARG A 265 10.18 -10.89 22.35
C ARG A 265 8.89 -11.74 22.36
N ASN A 266 7.78 -11.18 21.87
CA ASN A 266 6.52 -11.91 21.70
C ASN A 266 6.49 -12.64 20.35
N TRP A 267 5.66 -13.68 20.27
CA TRP A 267 5.30 -14.35 19.02
C TRP A 267 3.81 -14.10 18.75
N VAL A 268 3.49 -13.35 17.69
CA VAL A 268 2.14 -12.87 17.38
C VAL A 268 1.74 -13.37 16.00
N TYR A 269 0.84 -14.35 15.91
CA TYR A 269 0.58 -15.01 14.64
C TYR A 269 -0.80 -15.63 14.48
N ASP A 270 -1.25 -15.83 13.23
CA ASP A 270 -2.54 -16.44 12.88
C ASP A 270 -3.76 -15.73 13.52
N ASN A 271 -3.65 -14.44 13.86
CA ASN A 271 -4.80 -13.69 14.39
C ASN A 271 -5.67 -13.20 13.22
N ARG A 272 -7.00 -13.30 13.37
CA ARG A 272 -7.96 -12.84 12.35
C ARG A 272 -8.19 -11.34 12.46
N GLY A 273 -7.16 -10.55 12.15
CA GLY A 273 -7.17 -9.10 12.21
C GLY A 273 -5.74 -8.58 12.27
N THR A 274 -5.57 -7.34 12.74
CA THR A 274 -4.26 -6.75 13.01
C THR A 274 -3.53 -7.53 14.11
N GLY A 275 -2.23 -7.74 13.99
CA GLY A 275 -1.41 -8.37 15.03
C GLY A 275 -1.37 -7.54 16.31
N LEU A 276 -0.79 -6.34 16.23
CA LEU A 276 -0.68 -5.40 17.34
C LEU A 276 -1.17 -4.01 16.92
N TRP A 277 -2.22 -3.50 17.58
CA TRP A 277 -2.82 -2.21 17.26
C TRP A 277 -2.68 -1.23 18.42
N ALA A 278 -2.02 -0.10 18.23
CA ALA A 278 -2.02 1.02 19.16
C ALA A 278 -2.92 2.14 18.64
N ASP A 279 -4.12 2.26 19.20
CA ASP A 279 -5.14 3.22 18.80
C ASP A 279 -5.27 4.34 19.83
N THR A 280 -5.10 5.58 19.36
CA THR A 280 -5.34 6.83 20.09
C THR A 280 -4.36 7.13 21.20
N ASN A 281 -3.57 8.20 21.00
CA ASN A 281 -2.71 8.83 22.00
C ASN A 281 -1.77 7.85 22.74
N ASN A 282 -1.29 6.83 22.02
CA ASN A 282 -0.22 5.98 22.52
C ASN A 282 1.10 6.72 22.39
N ILE A 283 1.87 6.80 23.47
CA ILE A 283 3.06 7.65 23.57
C ILE A 283 4.19 6.84 24.18
N ASP A 284 5.39 6.92 23.62
CA ASP A 284 6.63 6.36 24.19
C ASP A 284 6.64 4.81 24.17
N PHE A 285 6.64 4.23 22.97
CA PHE A 285 6.55 2.78 22.76
C PHE A 285 7.87 2.15 22.26
N LEU A 286 8.11 0.90 22.68
CA LEU A 286 9.19 0.05 22.18
C LEU A 286 8.63 -1.30 21.74
N PHE A 287 8.78 -1.63 20.45
CA PHE A 287 8.55 -2.94 19.87
C PHE A 287 9.90 -3.56 19.49
N GLU A 288 10.35 -4.57 20.23
CA GLU A 288 11.69 -5.13 20.05
C GLU A 288 11.75 -6.66 20.12
N GLY A 289 12.44 -7.28 19.16
CA GLY A 289 12.72 -8.71 19.20
C GLY A 289 11.50 -9.60 18.96
N ASN A 290 10.40 -9.08 18.44
CA ASN A 290 9.17 -9.83 18.21
C ASN A 290 9.23 -10.59 16.87
N LEU A 291 8.51 -11.72 16.80
CA LEU A 291 8.13 -12.36 15.54
C LEU A 291 6.64 -12.16 15.33
N ILE A 292 6.27 -11.48 14.23
CA ILE A 292 4.89 -11.13 13.90
C ILE A 292 4.59 -11.69 12.51
N GLU A 293 3.72 -12.69 12.41
CA GLU A 293 3.51 -13.39 11.15
C GLU A 293 2.08 -13.87 10.90
N ASP A 294 1.70 -14.02 9.63
CA ASP A 294 0.46 -14.69 9.23
C ASP A 294 -0.82 -14.09 9.85
N ASN A 295 -0.81 -12.81 10.24
CA ASN A 295 -2.03 -12.12 10.68
C ASN A 295 -2.83 -11.66 9.45
N ASP A 296 -4.16 -11.76 9.51
CA ASP A 296 -5.04 -11.38 8.40
C ASP A 296 -4.89 -9.90 8.02
N GLY A 297 -4.60 -9.05 9.01
CA GLY A 297 -4.34 -7.61 8.89
C GLY A 297 -2.86 -7.24 9.07
N GLU A 298 -2.61 -5.96 9.35
CA GLU A 298 -1.28 -5.41 9.55
C GLU A 298 -0.55 -6.13 10.70
N GLY A 299 0.78 -6.24 10.62
CA GLY A 299 1.55 -6.75 11.75
C GLY A 299 1.51 -5.78 12.93
N ILE A 300 1.78 -4.50 12.65
CA ILE A 300 1.69 -3.40 13.61
C ILE A 300 0.89 -2.25 13.00
N TRP A 301 -0.13 -1.77 13.70
CA TRP A 301 -0.85 -0.54 13.36
C TRP A 301 -0.67 0.48 14.49
N TYR A 302 -0.04 1.61 14.20
CA TYR A 302 0.18 2.71 15.13
C TYR A 302 -0.62 3.92 14.66
N GLU A 303 -1.66 4.29 15.41
CA GLU A 303 -2.73 5.17 14.95
C GLU A 303 -2.92 6.37 15.88
N ILE A 304 -2.95 7.59 15.31
CA ILE A 304 -3.03 8.88 16.00
C ILE A 304 -2.22 8.91 17.31
N SER A 305 -0.95 8.52 17.21
CA SER A 305 -0.06 8.21 18.32
C SER A 305 1.35 8.78 18.11
N TYR A 306 2.20 8.74 19.13
CA TYR A 306 3.48 9.47 19.16
C TYR A 306 4.65 8.61 19.64
N ASN A 307 5.87 9.00 19.25
CA ASN A 307 7.17 8.52 19.75
C ASN A 307 7.24 6.99 19.95
N ALA A 308 7.77 6.27 18.96
CA ALA A 308 7.94 4.82 19.05
C ALA A 308 9.25 4.35 18.44
N THR A 309 9.73 3.19 18.88
CA THR A 309 10.84 2.48 18.23
C THR A 309 10.43 1.06 17.94
N ILE A 310 10.55 0.67 16.67
CA ILE A 310 10.26 -0.67 16.15
C ILE A 310 11.57 -1.21 15.58
N ARG A 311 12.22 -2.12 16.31
CA ARG A 311 13.53 -2.65 15.92
C ARG A 311 13.74 -4.11 16.23
N HIS A 312 14.65 -4.77 15.53
CA HIS A 312 15.01 -6.17 15.78
C HIS A 312 13.82 -7.13 15.69
N ASN A 313 12.77 -6.78 14.94
CA ASN A 313 11.61 -7.64 14.73
C ASN A 313 11.73 -8.39 13.40
N THR A 314 11.12 -9.56 13.34
CA THR A 314 10.81 -10.24 12.08
C THR A 314 9.31 -10.12 11.85
N ILE A 315 8.94 -9.54 10.71
CA ILE A 315 7.55 -9.25 10.33
C ILE A 315 7.32 -9.89 8.97
N ARG A 316 6.48 -10.93 8.88
CA ARG A 316 6.34 -11.67 7.62
C ARG A 316 4.95 -12.19 7.34
N ARG A 317 4.55 -12.22 6.06
CA ARG A 317 3.25 -12.76 5.61
C ARG A 317 2.02 -12.15 6.29
N ASN A 318 2.12 -10.92 6.77
CA ASN A 318 0.97 -10.19 7.32
C ASN A 318 0.19 -9.46 6.21
N ALA A 319 -1.05 -9.09 6.52
CA ALA A 319 -1.95 -8.28 5.71
C ALA A 319 -2.35 -8.91 4.36
N TRP A 320 -2.16 -10.22 4.19
CA TRP A 320 -2.58 -10.92 2.96
C TRP A 320 -4.09 -10.89 2.77
N VAL A 321 -4.87 -10.95 3.85
CA VAL A 321 -6.33 -10.91 3.75
C VAL A 321 -6.84 -9.48 3.60
N SER A 322 -6.39 -8.55 4.46
CA SER A 322 -6.81 -7.15 4.40
C SER A 322 -6.36 -6.46 3.12
N GLY A 323 -5.10 -6.61 2.72
CA GLY A 323 -4.51 -6.00 1.53
C GLY A 323 -5.21 -6.44 0.24
N ARG A 324 -5.53 -7.73 0.11
CA ARG A 324 -6.30 -8.23 -1.05
C ARG A 324 -7.70 -7.67 -1.17
N ARG A 325 -8.34 -7.39 -0.03
CA ARG A 325 -9.70 -6.83 0.02
C ARG A 325 -9.69 -5.33 -0.27
N ASN A 326 -8.63 -4.64 0.09
CA ASN A 326 -8.50 -3.19 -0.07
C ASN A 326 -7.40 -2.84 -1.08
N THR A 327 -7.75 -2.88 -2.37
CA THR A 327 -6.82 -2.53 -3.46
C THR A 327 -6.63 -1.02 -3.63
N GLY A 328 -7.38 -0.20 -2.89
CA GLY A 328 -7.29 1.26 -2.94
C GLY A 328 -6.16 1.84 -2.09
N SER A 329 -5.61 1.08 -1.13
CA SER A 329 -4.50 1.49 -0.27
C SER A 329 -3.51 0.35 -0.04
N PRO A 330 -2.29 0.61 0.48
CA PRO A 330 -1.39 -0.48 0.87
C PRO A 330 -1.96 -1.31 2.03
N GLY A 331 -1.83 -2.63 1.93
CA GLY A 331 -2.01 -3.56 3.06
C GLY A 331 -0.69 -3.69 3.82
N ALA A 332 -0.38 -2.71 4.67
CA ALA A 332 0.96 -2.57 5.23
C ALA A 332 1.34 -3.66 6.24
N ALA A 333 2.62 -4.03 6.28
CA ALA A 333 3.19 -4.76 7.40
C ALA A 333 3.21 -3.89 8.68
N ILE A 334 3.60 -2.62 8.51
CA ILE A 334 3.49 -1.58 9.54
C ILE A 334 2.71 -0.41 8.97
N TYR A 335 1.57 -0.10 9.60
CA TYR A 335 0.76 1.05 9.23
C TYR A 335 0.87 2.16 10.28
N LEU A 336 1.36 3.32 9.86
CA LEU A 336 1.45 4.53 10.67
C LEU A 336 0.38 5.52 10.20
N SER A 337 -0.73 5.55 10.91
CA SER A 337 -1.88 6.40 10.60
C SER A 337 -1.82 7.65 11.48
N GLU A 338 -1.52 8.80 10.87
CA GLU A 338 -1.37 10.10 11.55
C GLU A 338 -0.44 10.03 12.78
N SER A 339 0.68 9.31 12.69
CA SER A 339 1.51 9.01 13.86
C SER A 339 2.99 9.30 13.62
N GLY A 340 3.68 9.86 14.61
CA GLY A 340 5.05 10.33 14.43
C GLY A 340 5.78 10.78 15.69
N GLY A 341 6.95 11.39 15.51
CA GLY A 341 7.74 11.98 16.58
C GLY A 341 7.24 13.36 17.04
N ASP A 342 7.38 13.63 18.34
CA ASP A 342 7.24 14.97 18.92
C ASP A 342 8.13 15.14 20.15
N ALA A 343 9.05 16.11 20.10
CA ALA A 343 9.99 16.43 21.17
C ALA A 343 9.35 16.99 22.45
N ARG A 344 8.08 17.40 22.39
CA ARG A 344 7.32 17.86 23.56
C ARG A 344 6.77 16.70 24.39
N LEU A 345 6.78 15.48 23.86
CA LEU A 345 6.24 14.28 24.49
C LEU A 345 7.33 13.36 25.04
N PRO A 346 7.01 12.52 26.04
CA PRO A 346 7.91 11.49 26.55
C PRO A 346 8.49 10.58 25.46
N SER A 347 9.74 10.17 25.68
CA SER A 347 10.52 9.32 24.78
C SER A 347 11.55 8.46 25.53
N ALA A 348 11.29 8.18 26.82
CA ALA A 348 12.24 7.43 27.65
C ALA A 348 12.24 5.93 27.32
N VAL A 349 11.12 5.39 26.85
CA VAL A 349 10.94 4.01 26.43
C VAL A 349 11.32 3.82 24.96
N SER A 350 10.88 4.72 24.07
CA SER A 350 11.28 4.75 22.66
C SER A 350 12.75 5.12 22.48
N GLY A 351 13.33 5.84 23.45
CA GLY A 351 14.72 6.30 23.48
C GLY A 351 14.99 7.54 22.63
N ALA A 352 14.00 8.05 21.88
CA ALA A 352 14.12 9.27 21.09
C ALA A 352 12.74 9.90 20.83
N PRO A 353 12.64 11.24 20.70
CA PRO A 353 11.40 11.94 20.34
C PRO A 353 11.05 11.81 18.85
N GLU A 354 11.16 10.58 18.34
CA GLU A 354 11.02 10.22 16.93
C GLU A 354 10.19 8.93 16.85
N LEU A 355 9.68 8.64 15.65
CA LEU A 355 9.18 7.30 15.32
C LEU A 355 10.21 6.60 14.44
N ARG A 356 10.88 5.57 14.97
CA ARG A 356 12.00 4.91 14.28
C ARG A 356 11.69 3.45 13.98
N ILE A 357 11.91 3.04 12.74
CA ILE A 357 11.76 1.67 12.26
C ILE A 357 13.10 1.24 11.68
N TYR A 358 13.86 0.42 12.41
CA TYR A 358 15.19 0.03 11.97
C TYR A 358 15.66 -1.33 12.42
N GLU A 359 16.59 -1.93 11.67
CA GLU A 359 17.13 -3.25 11.95
C GLU A 359 16.02 -4.30 12.12
N ASN A 360 15.00 -4.27 11.26
CA ASN A 360 13.97 -5.30 11.18
C ASN A 360 14.12 -6.12 9.89
N SER A 361 13.57 -7.34 9.90
CA SER A 361 13.35 -8.15 8.72
C SER A 361 11.88 -8.15 8.34
N PHE A 362 11.61 -7.83 7.08
CA PHE A 362 10.31 -7.93 6.44
C PHE A 362 10.39 -8.99 5.35
N GLU A 363 9.47 -9.95 5.36
CA GLU A 363 9.45 -11.04 4.38
C GLU A 363 8.01 -11.30 3.92
N ASP A 364 7.75 -11.08 2.63
CA ASP A 364 6.51 -11.47 1.96
C ASP A 364 5.24 -11.01 2.67
N ASN A 365 5.27 -9.86 3.34
CA ASN A 365 4.05 -9.17 3.74
C ASN A 365 3.35 -8.62 2.49
N TYR A 366 2.06 -8.31 2.60
CA TYR A 366 1.33 -7.75 1.47
C TYR A 366 1.94 -6.44 0.94
N SER A 367 2.29 -5.53 1.85
CA SER A 367 3.06 -4.31 1.57
C SER A 367 4.06 -4.06 2.71
N GLY A 368 4.92 -3.05 2.58
CA GLY A 368 5.96 -2.71 3.55
C GLY A 368 5.47 -1.79 4.66
N VAL A 369 6.11 -0.64 4.79
CA VAL A 369 5.76 0.43 5.73
C VAL A 369 4.92 1.49 5.02
N SER A 370 3.79 1.83 5.62
CA SER A 370 2.91 2.90 5.16
C SER A 370 2.86 4.04 6.16
N ILE A 371 3.24 5.23 5.72
CA ILE A 371 3.12 6.50 6.42
C ILE A 371 1.94 7.24 5.83
N TYR A 372 0.90 7.45 6.63
CA TYR A 372 -0.39 7.94 6.18
C TYR A 372 -0.90 9.12 6.99
N GLU A 373 -1.63 10.02 6.34
CA GLU A 373 -2.50 10.99 7.01
C GLU A 373 -3.80 11.23 6.26
N ASN A 374 -4.87 11.49 7.01
CA ASN A 374 -6.13 11.97 6.47
C ASN A 374 -6.32 13.46 6.79
N ALA A 375 -6.52 14.30 5.77
CA ALA A 375 -6.74 15.74 5.94
C ALA A 375 -7.99 16.08 6.77
N ASN A 376 -8.94 15.15 6.81
CA ASN A 376 -10.20 15.28 7.52
C ASN A 376 -10.10 14.71 8.95
N ARG A 377 -8.99 14.07 9.35
CA ARG A 377 -8.81 13.50 10.68
C ARG A 377 -7.92 14.39 11.56
N PHE A 378 -8.56 15.12 12.46
CA PHE A 378 -7.91 15.95 13.46
C PHE A 378 -8.84 16.17 14.66
N CYS A 379 -8.33 16.72 15.76
CA CYS A 379 -9.12 17.01 16.95
C CYS A 379 -10.37 17.84 16.60
N ASN A 380 -11.53 17.46 17.14
CA ASN A 380 -12.82 18.10 16.93
C ASN A 380 -13.39 18.02 15.50
N SER A 381 -12.74 17.28 14.59
CA SER A 381 -13.30 16.94 13.28
C SER A 381 -14.22 15.72 13.35
N ASN A 382 -15.29 15.70 12.55
CA ASN A 382 -16.13 14.51 12.33
C ASN A 382 -15.40 13.38 11.59
N GLY A 383 -14.25 13.66 10.95
CA GLY A 383 -13.40 12.61 10.39
C GLY A 383 -12.55 11.87 11.44
N ASN A 384 -12.58 12.28 12.72
CA ASN A 384 -11.93 11.56 13.80
C ASN A 384 -12.90 10.56 14.48
N THR A 385 -12.64 9.27 14.24
CA THR A 385 -13.37 8.15 14.85
C THR A 385 -13.19 8.08 16.37
N SER A 386 -12.08 8.60 16.90
CA SER A 386 -11.84 8.78 18.33
C SER A 386 -12.44 10.10 18.82
N THR A 387 -13.73 10.31 18.53
CA THR A 387 -14.47 11.60 18.62
C THR A 387 -14.37 12.31 19.98
N GLY A 388 -14.08 11.58 21.05
CA GLY A 388 -13.90 12.16 22.39
C GLY A 388 -12.49 12.63 22.72
N TYR A 389 -11.50 12.32 21.89
CA TYR A 389 -10.09 12.60 22.11
C TYR A 389 -9.60 13.71 21.20
N CYS A 390 -8.64 14.45 21.72
CA CYS A 390 -7.82 15.39 21.00
C CYS A 390 -6.34 15.09 21.24
N THR A 391 -5.47 15.77 20.49
CA THR A 391 -4.04 15.69 20.70
C THR A 391 -3.66 16.13 22.12
N PRO A 392 -2.51 15.71 22.65
CA PRO A 392 -2.06 16.13 23.98
C PRO A 392 -1.73 17.63 24.13
N PHE A 393 -1.79 18.41 23.03
CA PHE A 393 -1.27 19.77 22.95
C PHE A 393 -2.34 20.85 23.06
N VAL A 394 -3.61 20.48 22.93
CA VAL A 394 -4.74 21.41 22.97
C VAL A 394 -5.54 21.24 24.25
N ARG A 395 -6.31 22.27 24.64
CA ARG A 395 -7.17 22.25 25.82
C ARG A 395 -8.59 22.70 25.44
N PRO A 396 -9.64 21.96 25.83
CA PRO A 396 -9.58 20.65 26.50
C PRO A 396 -9.01 19.55 25.60
N THR A 397 -8.39 18.52 26.18
CA THR A 397 -7.95 17.32 25.44
C THR A 397 -9.07 16.30 25.26
N LEU A 398 -10.14 16.41 26.05
CA LEU A 398 -11.32 15.58 25.97
C LEU A 398 -12.53 16.41 25.60
N ILE A 399 -13.25 15.99 24.56
CA ILE A 399 -14.49 16.63 24.14
C ILE A 399 -15.64 15.95 24.93
N PRO A 400 -16.45 16.67 25.72
CA PRO A 400 -17.58 16.07 26.44
C PRO A 400 -18.55 15.35 25.50
N ARG A 401 -19.26 14.31 25.97
CA ARG A 401 -20.33 13.67 25.17
C ARG A 401 -21.53 14.58 24.96
N GLU A 402 -21.85 15.39 25.97
CA GLU A 402 -22.90 16.40 25.86
C GLU A 402 -22.47 17.50 24.89
N GLY A 403 -23.37 17.92 23.99
CA GLY A 403 -23.10 18.96 23.01
C GLY A 403 -22.35 18.51 21.75
N ARG A 404 -22.06 17.21 21.59
CA ARG A 404 -21.43 16.71 20.35
C ARG A 404 -22.40 16.74 19.17
N ASN A 405 -21.89 17.13 18.01
CA ASN A 405 -22.56 17.05 16.72
C ASN A 405 -21.81 16.07 15.80
N GLU A 406 -22.42 14.90 15.58
CA GLU A 406 -21.87 13.82 14.75
C GLU A 406 -22.22 13.98 13.25
N GLU A 407 -22.92 15.07 12.87
CA GLU A 407 -23.31 15.33 11.48
C GLU A 407 -22.14 15.90 10.67
N TYR A 408 -21.58 15.09 9.79
CA TYR A 408 -20.56 15.52 8.83
C TYR A 408 -21.08 16.61 7.87
N PRO A 409 -20.31 17.68 7.56
CA PRO A 409 -18.94 18.00 7.97
C PRO A 409 -18.85 19.00 9.15
N ASN A 410 -19.83 19.07 10.05
CA ASN A 410 -19.80 20.01 11.18
C ASN A 410 -18.63 19.71 12.13
N PRO A 411 -18.17 20.65 12.97
CA PRO A 411 -17.28 20.30 14.08
C PRO A 411 -18.02 19.44 15.11
N ILE A 412 -17.29 18.57 15.82
CA ILE A 412 -17.86 17.78 16.92
C ILE A 412 -18.41 18.69 18.00
N HIS A 413 -17.70 19.75 18.38
CA HIS A 413 -18.16 20.71 19.36
C HIS A 413 -17.91 22.13 18.86
N ALA A 414 -18.97 22.96 18.82
CA ALA A 414 -18.95 24.29 18.21
C ALA A 414 -18.12 25.33 18.98
N GLU A 415 -17.80 25.06 20.25
CA GLU A 415 -17.01 25.97 21.11
C GLU A 415 -15.55 25.50 21.28
N HIS A 416 -15.16 24.38 20.68
CA HIS A 416 -13.81 23.84 20.87
C HIS A 416 -12.77 24.68 20.11
N PRO A 417 -11.57 24.94 20.68
CA PRO A 417 -10.54 25.75 20.01
C PRO A 417 -10.07 25.20 18.66
N CYS A 418 -10.08 23.87 18.49
CA CYS A 418 -9.84 23.21 17.20
C CYS A 418 -10.96 23.36 16.16
N TYR A 419 -11.92 24.25 16.43
CA TYR A 419 -12.85 24.79 15.45
C TYR A 419 -12.80 26.32 15.44
N THR A 420 -12.89 26.98 16.60
CA THR A 420 -12.97 28.44 16.67
C THR A 420 -11.67 29.16 16.30
N ASN A 421 -10.52 28.48 16.45
CA ASN A 421 -9.18 29.07 16.30
C ASN A 421 -8.26 28.23 15.40
N VAL A 422 -8.76 27.16 14.77
CA VAL A 422 -7.95 26.15 14.05
C VAL A 422 -7.07 26.73 12.94
N ALA A 423 -7.45 27.86 12.34
CA ALA A 423 -6.65 28.54 11.31
C ALA A 423 -5.46 29.34 11.85
N GLN A 424 -5.26 29.40 13.18
CA GLN A 424 -4.21 30.19 13.83
C GLN A 424 -3.27 29.29 14.62
N GLU A 425 -1.99 29.61 14.64
CA GLU A 425 -1.05 28.94 15.55
C GLU A 425 -1.34 29.28 17.02
N PRO A 426 -1.16 28.34 17.97
CA PRO A 426 -0.63 26.99 17.75
C PRO A 426 -1.66 25.96 17.27
N PHE A 427 -2.96 26.30 17.21
CA PHE A 427 -4.03 25.34 16.91
C PHE A 427 -3.94 24.75 15.51
N LEU A 428 -3.45 25.51 14.53
CA LEU A 428 -3.19 25.00 13.19
C LEU A 428 -2.27 23.77 13.22
N THR A 429 -1.20 23.81 14.01
CA THR A 429 -0.29 22.67 14.18
C THR A 429 -0.79 21.66 15.22
N ASP A 430 -1.27 22.13 16.37
CA ASP A 430 -1.49 21.32 17.56
C ASP A 430 -2.81 20.57 17.55
N CYS A 431 -3.81 20.97 16.77
CA CYS A 431 -5.05 20.21 16.66
C CYS A 431 -4.92 18.90 15.87
N ARG A 432 -3.76 18.65 15.25
CA ARG A 432 -3.56 17.52 14.34
C ARG A 432 -2.58 16.51 14.91
N TRP A 433 -2.94 15.24 14.81
CA TRP A 433 -1.94 14.16 14.88
C TRP A 433 -1.19 14.13 13.56
N ARG A 434 0.15 14.01 13.63
CA ARG A 434 1.01 14.16 12.45
C ARG A 434 1.94 12.96 12.29
N SER A 435 1.92 12.40 11.10
CA SER A 435 2.97 11.59 10.51
C SER A 435 4.17 12.47 10.19
N ARG A 436 5.02 12.62 11.20
CA ARG A 436 6.24 13.45 11.16
C ARG A 436 7.36 12.83 11.95
N GLU A 437 8.58 13.23 11.65
CA GLU A 437 9.81 12.74 12.29
C GLU A 437 9.86 11.20 12.33
N ILE A 438 9.46 10.58 11.22
CA ILE A 438 9.51 9.13 11.03
C ILE A 438 10.79 8.76 10.27
N LYS A 439 11.58 7.84 10.80
CA LYS A 439 12.81 7.34 10.17
C LYS A 439 12.69 5.83 9.93
N VAL A 440 12.78 5.41 8.67
CA VAL A 440 12.76 4.00 8.26
C VAL A 440 14.11 3.66 7.63
N HIS A 441 14.96 2.94 8.37
CA HIS A 441 16.34 2.73 7.93
C HIS A 441 16.95 1.41 8.41
N ASP A 442 18.02 0.94 7.78
CA ASP A 442 18.72 -0.30 8.16
C ASP A 442 17.79 -1.54 8.22
N ASN A 443 16.69 -1.55 7.47
CA ASN A 443 15.78 -2.71 7.41
C ASN A 443 16.10 -3.60 6.21
N ALA A 444 15.82 -4.89 6.35
CA ALA A 444 15.84 -5.85 5.25
C ALA A 444 14.41 -6.14 4.77
N PHE A 445 14.09 -5.73 3.55
CA PHE A 445 12.80 -5.91 2.90
C PHE A 445 12.90 -6.97 1.80
N HIS A 446 12.23 -8.10 1.99
CA HIS A 446 12.11 -9.17 0.99
C HIS A 446 10.66 -9.29 0.52
N PHE A 447 10.47 -9.36 -0.79
CA PHE A 447 9.16 -9.51 -1.42
C PHE A 447 9.24 -10.40 -2.66
N ASP A 448 8.52 -11.51 -2.64
CA ASP A 448 8.27 -12.35 -3.82
C ASP A 448 6.80 -12.27 -4.24
N ASP A 449 6.52 -11.63 -5.37
CA ASP A 449 5.17 -11.43 -5.92
C ASP A 449 4.51 -12.75 -6.38
N ARG A 450 5.28 -13.85 -6.45
CA ARG A 450 4.77 -15.20 -6.73
C ARG A 450 4.26 -15.90 -5.48
N VAL A 451 4.72 -15.45 -4.30
CA VAL A 451 4.32 -15.96 -2.99
C VAL A 451 3.21 -15.10 -2.42
N VAL A 452 3.38 -13.78 -2.46
CA VAL A 452 2.39 -12.83 -1.93
C VAL A 452 1.16 -12.84 -2.83
N PRO A 453 -0.06 -12.97 -2.27
CA PRO A 453 -1.28 -13.05 -3.07
C PRO A 453 -1.73 -11.67 -3.54
N CYS A 454 -0.93 -11.01 -4.38
CA CYS A 454 -1.10 -9.62 -4.77
C CYS A 454 -2.43 -9.30 -5.47
N ALA A 455 -2.98 -8.13 -5.12
CA ALA A 455 -4.11 -7.50 -5.82
C ALA A 455 -3.97 -5.97 -5.85
N GLY A 456 -4.19 -5.36 -7.01
CA GLY A 456 -4.09 -3.90 -7.17
C GLY A 456 -2.68 -3.34 -6.99
N ASP A 457 -2.60 -2.02 -6.92
CA ASP A 457 -1.37 -1.28 -7.25
C ASP A 457 -0.41 -1.17 -6.06
N TYR A 458 -0.94 -1.32 -4.85
CA TYR A 458 -0.18 -1.16 -3.62
C TYR A 458 0.37 -2.48 -3.03
N CYS A 459 0.19 -3.62 -3.70
CA CYS A 459 0.92 -4.82 -3.32
C CYS A 459 2.43 -4.56 -3.47
N GLY A 460 3.23 -4.97 -2.48
CA GLY A 460 4.68 -4.73 -2.49
C GLY A 460 5.06 -3.25 -2.39
N ALA A 461 4.21 -2.39 -1.84
CA ALA A 461 4.47 -0.96 -1.75
C ALA A 461 5.07 -0.52 -0.40
N GLN A 462 6.04 0.40 -0.45
CA GLN A 462 6.30 1.37 0.62
C GLN A 462 5.47 2.61 0.33
N ALA A 463 4.98 3.33 1.34
CA ALA A 463 4.05 4.44 1.07
C ALA A 463 4.25 5.66 1.98
N LEU A 464 4.24 6.85 1.36
CA LEU A 464 4.10 8.14 2.01
C LEU A 464 2.96 8.89 1.33
N TYR A 465 1.79 8.90 1.95
CA TYR A 465 0.59 9.39 1.29
C TYR A 465 -0.41 10.04 2.24
N ALA A 466 -1.26 10.87 1.67
CA ALA A 466 -2.41 11.46 2.32
C ALA A 466 -3.69 11.17 1.55
N GLN A 467 -4.81 11.16 2.28
CA GLN A 467 -6.16 11.12 1.72
C GLN A 467 -7.04 12.19 2.39
N GLY A 468 -8.31 12.20 2.01
CA GLY A 468 -9.36 13.04 2.57
C GLY A 468 -10.16 13.69 1.46
N ASP A 469 -10.95 14.67 1.85
CA ASP A 469 -11.74 15.50 0.95
C ASP A 469 -11.63 16.97 1.38
N ASP A 470 -11.43 17.87 0.42
CA ASP A 470 -11.45 19.32 0.65
C ASP A 470 -12.90 19.84 0.77
N ASN A 471 -13.72 19.18 1.58
CA ASN A 471 -15.16 19.42 1.73
C ASN A 471 -15.56 20.06 3.08
N MET A 472 -14.64 20.16 4.05
CA MET A 472 -14.88 20.86 5.31
C MET A 472 -14.52 22.34 5.20
N ARG A 473 -15.51 23.20 4.90
CA ARG A 473 -15.29 24.64 4.66
C ARG A 473 -14.60 25.42 5.79
N TRP A 474 -14.63 24.90 7.01
CA TRP A 474 -14.01 25.52 8.20
C TRP A 474 -12.63 24.94 8.50
N SER A 475 -12.26 23.81 7.88
CA SER A 475 -10.94 23.20 8.04
C SER A 475 -9.89 23.98 7.23
N PRO A 476 -8.72 24.30 7.80
CA PRO A 476 -7.61 24.90 7.06
C PRO A 476 -6.78 23.85 6.32
N TYR A 477 -6.98 22.56 6.60
CA TYR A 477 -6.20 21.47 6.03
C TYR A 477 -6.76 21.06 4.67
N THR A 478 -5.87 20.93 3.69
CA THR A 478 -6.22 20.40 2.36
C THR A 478 -5.49 19.09 2.12
N VAL A 479 -6.09 18.19 1.35
CA VAL A 479 -5.48 16.89 1.00
C VAL A 479 -4.10 17.09 0.41
N ARG A 480 -3.95 18.08 -0.50
CA ARG A 480 -2.66 18.40 -1.11
C ARG A 480 -1.64 18.93 -0.10
N GLY A 481 -2.04 19.85 0.79
CA GLY A 481 -1.12 20.37 1.81
C GLY A 481 -0.63 19.28 2.75
N ILE A 482 -1.52 18.37 3.15
CA ILE A 482 -1.18 17.21 3.98
C ILE A 482 -0.28 16.21 3.23
N GLN A 483 -0.50 15.99 1.93
CA GLN A 483 0.39 15.18 1.11
C GLN A 483 1.81 15.77 1.02
N ASP A 484 1.91 17.09 0.81
CA ASP A 484 3.19 17.80 0.75
C ASP A 484 3.91 17.74 2.11
N ASP A 485 3.17 17.93 3.20
CA ASP A 485 3.60 17.74 4.58
C ASP A 485 4.24 16.36 4.78
N VAL A 486 3.48 15.28 4.51
CA VAL A 486 3.91 13.89 4.71
C VAL A 486 5.15 13.57 3.89
N MET A 487 5.23 14.04 2.65
CA MET A 487 6.31 13.71 1.73
C MET A 487 7.58 14.54 1.94
N PHE A 488 7.44 15.84 2.18
CA PHE A 488 8.55 16.79 2.05
C PHE A 488 8.85 17.58 3.32
N GLU A 489 7.85 17.96 4.11
CA GLU A 489 8.03 18.97 5.17
C GLU A 489 8.14 18.38 6.57
N ASN A 490 7.57 17.20 6.80
CA ASN A 490 7.46 16.59 8.13
C ASN A 490 8.67 15.74 8.55
N GLY A 491 9.77 15.77 7.79
CA GLY A 491 10.99 15.04 8.15
C GLY A 491 10.88 13.52 8.04
N ASN A 492 9.87 13.00 7.35
CA ASN A 492 9.73 11.57 7.08
C ASN A 492 10.78 11.10 6.07
N ARG A 493 11.54 10.06 6.42
CA ARG A 493 12.70 9.62 5.64
C ARG A 493 12.83 8.10 5.62
N PHE A 494 13.01 7.56 4.42
CA PHE A 494 13.58 6.23 4.18
C PHE A 494 15.05 6.39 3.78
N TYR A 495 15.96 5.54 4.27
CA TYR A 495 17.39 5.55 3.92
C TYR A 495 18.08 4.27 4.39
N ASP A 496 19.22 3.91 3.80
CA ASP A 496 20.06 2.77 4.20
C ASP A 496 19.30 1.43 4.37
N ASN A 497 18.22 1.21 3.60
CA ASN A 497 17.45 -0.03 3.59
C ASN A 497 17.97 -1.01 2.52
N ALA A 498 17.73 -2.30 2.71
CA ALA A 498 18.02 -3.31 1.70
C ALA A 498 16.71 -3.90 1.16
N TYR A 499 16.47 -3.75 -0.13
CA TYR A 499 15.30 -4.30 -0.83
C TYR A 499 15.70 -5.45 -1.74
N VAL A 500 14.99 -6.57 -1.56
CA VAL A 500 15.02 -7.74 -2.43
C VAL A 500 13.62 -7.93 -3.04
N GLY A 501 13.56 -7.99 -4.38
CA GLY A 501 12.32 -8.13 -5.14
C GLY A 501 11.74 -6.83 -5.69
N ASP A 502 10.66 -6.93 -6.46
CA ASP A 502 10.05 -5.82 -7.20
C ASP A 502 9.16 -4.94 -6.29
N TRP A 503 9.80 -4.13 -5.44
CA TRP A 503 9.09 -3.17 -4.59
C TRP A 503 8.61 -1.92 -5.34
N ARG A 504 7.49 -1.38 -4.86
CA ARG A 504 6.84 -0.16 -5.36
C ARG A 504 6.88 0.94 -4.30
N PHE A 505 6.77 2.19 -4.74
CA PHE A 505 6.86 3.34 -3.83
C PHE A 505 5.71 4.31 -4.07
N ALA A 506 4.75 4.36 -3.17
CA ALA A 506 3.62 5.28 -3.22
C ALA A 506 4.05 6.67 -2.74
N VAL A 507 3.93 7.64 -3.66
CA VAL A 507 4.24 9.06 -3.45
C VAL A 507 2.99 9.92 -3.22
N GLY A 508 1.88 9.25 -2.95
CA GLY A 508 0.58 9.84 -2.69
C GLY A 508 -0.53 8.82 -2.93
N TRP A 509 -1.77 9.27 -2.80
CA TRP A 509 -2.92 8.44 -3.12
C TRP A 509 -3.12 8.35 -4.64
N GLY A 510 -3.33 7.12 -5.12
CA GLY A 510 -3.72 6.81 -6.49
C GLY A 510 -2.55 6.53 -7.44
N GLY A 511 -1.35 6.16 -6.93
CA GLY A 511 -0.28 5.67 -7.78
C GLY A 511 1.06 5.41 -7.07
N THR A 512 1.92 4.63 -7.73
CA THR A 512 3.28 4.29 -7.28
C THR A 512 4.33 4.75 -8.30
N VAL A 513 5.59 4.81 -7.85
CA VAL A 513 6.76 5.05 -8.69
C VAL A 513 7.79 3.94 -8.48
N GLY A 514 8.66 3.75 -9.47
CA GLY A 514 9.83 2.87 -9.35
C GLY A 514 10.93 3.48 -8.47
N PHE A 515 11.85 2.62 -8.01
CA PHE A 515 12.91 2.96 -7.05
C PHE A 515 13.80 4.14 -7.48
N THR A 516 14.17 4.21 -8.77
CA THR A 516 15.01 5.33 -9.26
C THR A 516 14.34 6.69 -9.06
N ARG A 517 13.02 6.76 -9.30
CA ARG A 517 12.26 8.00 -9.14
C ARG A 517 12.05 8.33 -7.68
N TRP A 518 11.82 7.32 -6.83
CA TRP A 518 11.74 7.46 -5.38
C TRP A 518 13.01 8.09 -4.77
N GLN A 519 14.19 7.69 -5.26
CA GLN A 519 15.47 8.28 -4.83
C GLN A 519 15.77 9.65 -5.43
N ALA A 520 15.27 9.93 -6.63
CA ALA A 520 15.52 11.19 -7.30
C ALA A 520 14.70 12.34 -6.72
N ALA A 521 15.09 13.57 -7.08
CA ALA A 521 14.26 14.74 -6.83
C ALA A 521 12.89 14.61 -7.57
N PRO A 522 11.78 15.07 -6.96
CA PRO A 522 11.74 15.84 -5.71
C PRO A 522 11.71 15.00 -4.43
N TYR A 523 11.50 13.68 -4.51
CA TYR A 523 11.22 12.84 -3.33
C TYR A 523 12.46 12.63 -2.46
N GLY A 524 13.62 12.28 -3.04
CA GLY A 524 14.88 12.20 -2.31
C GLY A 524 14.89 11.16 -1.18
N GLN A 525 14.17 10.06 -1.36
CA GLN A 525 13.98 9.01 -0.36
C GLN A 525 14.95 7.84 -0.61
N ASP A 526 15.10 6.94 0.38
CA ASP A 526 15.95 5.76 0.29
C ASP A 526 17.41 6.03 -0.13
N ALA A 527 17.96 7.17 0.30
CA ALA A 527 19.37 7.45 0.11
C ALA A 527 20.22 6.37 0.81
N GLY A 528 21.22 5.82 0.12
CA GLY A 528 22.08 4.76 0.65
C GLY A 528 21.47 3.35 0.61
N SER A 529 20.20 3.21 0.24
CA SER A 529 19.52 1.92 0.13
C SER A 529 19.97 1.12 -1.10
N THR A 530 19.92 -0.22 -1.00
CA THR A 530 20.17 -1.15 -2.10
C THR A 530 18.86 -1.75 -2.61
N PHE A 531 18.76 -2.01 -3.91
CA PHE A 531 17.56 -2.55 -4.57
C PHE A 531 17.96 -3.48 -5.73
N ASP A 532 17.43 -4.70 -5.77
CA ASP A 532 17.75 -5.70 -6.80
C ASP A 532 16.61 -6.06 -7.77
N GLY A 533 15.41 -5.49 -7.60
CA GLY A 533 14.29 -5.59 -8.54
C GLY A 533 14.44 -4.68 -9.77
N ASP A 534 13.41 -4.58 -10.64
CA ASP A 534 13.43 -3.63 -11.76
C ASP A 534 13.33 -2.18 -11.25
N PRO A 535 14.38 -1.35 -11.41
CA PRO A 535 14.41 -0.02 -10.82
C PRO A 535 13.58 1.02 -11.57
N ARG A 536 12.99 0.67 -12.73
CA ARG A 536 12.24 1.56 -13.64
C ARG A 536 10.77 1.15 -13.83
N ASP A 537 10.43 -0.11 -13.59
CA ASP A 537 9.08 -0.61 -13.74
C ASP A 537 8.30 -0.47 -12.42
N PRO A 538 7.18 0.27 -12.36
CA PRO A 538 6.26 0.19 -11.23
C PRO A 538 5.56 -1.18 -11.12
N GLY A 539 5.69 -2.08 -12.09
CA GLY A 539 4.99 -3.36 -12.17
C GLY A 539 3.48 -3.17 -12.44
N PRO A 540 2.75 -4.20 -12.92
CA PRO A 540 1.42 -3.99 -13.49
C PRO A 540 0.32 -3.87 -12.42
N GLY A 541 -0.60 -2.93 -12.65
CA GLY A 541 -1.89 -2.76 -11.96
C GLY A 541 -2.43 -1.33 -12.04
N PRO A 542 -3.70 -1.07 -12.41
CA PRO A 542 -4.31 0.26 -12.52
C PRO A 542 -5.31 0.59 -11.38
N GLY A 543 -5.26 1.82 -10.88
CA GLY A 543 -6.11 2.31 -9.78
C GLY A 543 -6.15 3.86 -9.67
N PRO A 544 -7.18 4.44 -9.03
CA PRO A 544 -7.69 5.77 -9.36
C PRO A 544 -6.99 6.89 -8.55
N GLY A 545 -6.08 7.60 -9.20
CA GLY A 545 -5.60 8.94 -8.84
C GLY A 545 -5.86 9.93 -9.98
N PRO A 546 -5.60 11.24 -9.80
CA PRO A 546 -5.73 12.21 -10.90
C PRO A 546 -4.85 11.75 -12.06
N ASP A 547 -5.47 11.53 -13.23
CA ASP A 547 -4.99 10.65 -14.31
C ASP A 547 -3.45 10.62 -14.47
N PRO A 548 -2.85 9.40 -14.52
CA PRO A 548 -1.45 9.26 -14.91
C PRO A 548 -1.23 9.85 -16.31
N ASP A 549 0.04 10.13 -16.63
CA ASP A 549 0.42 10.41 -18.03
C ASP A 549 -0.16 9.33 -18.96
N PRO A 550 -0.54 9.66 -20.21
CA PRO A 550 -1.21 8.73 -21.13
C PRO A 550 -0.50 7.38 -21.14
N GLU A 551 -1.26 6.30 -20.92
CA GLU A 551 -0.75 4.93 -20.90
C GLU A 551 0.19 4.71 -22.09
N PRO A 552 1.42 4.19 -21.88
CA PRO A 552 2.22 3.72 -22.99
C PRO A 552 1.42 2.63 -23.70
N PRO A 553 1.26 2.70 -25.02
CA PRO A 553 0.35 1.85 -25.75
C PRO A 553 0.75 0.39 -25.59
N ALA A 554 -0.24 -0.50 -25.42
CA ALA A 554 -0.03 -1.92 -25.54
C ALA A 554 0.46 -2.22 -26.96
N ASN A 555 1.77 -2.41 -27.11
CA ASN A 555 2.34 -2.79 -28.39
C ASN A 555 1.97 -4.24 -28.67
N HIS A 556 1.34 -4.52 -29.81
CA HIS A 556 1.01 -5.89 -30.19
C HIS A 556 2.25 -6.68 -30.64
N LEU A 557 3.38 -6.00 -30.86
CA LEU A 557 4.67 -6.64 -31.04
C LEU A 557 5.21 -7.11 -29.69
N ASP A 558 5.82 -8.30 -29.66
CA ASP A 558 6.57 -8.72 -28.48
C ASP A 558 7.73 -7.76 -28.18
N ALA A 559 8.15 -7.71 -26.91
CA ALA A 559 9.14 -6.75 -26.44
C ALA A 559 10.45 -6.80 -27.25
N ASP A 560 10.87 -7.98 -27.70
CA ASP A 560 12.12 -8.14 -28.42
C ASP A 560 12.01 -7.71 -29.89
N THR A 561 10.89 -8.00 -30.56
CA THR A 561 10.59 -7.48 -31.91
C THR A 561 10.41 -5.96 -31.92
N SER A 562 9.88 -5.39 -30.84
CA SER A 562 9.68 -3.94 -30.68
C SER A 562 10.98 -3.18 -30.38
N SER A 563 11.72 -3.63 -29.36
CA SER A 563 12.86 -2.89 -28.76
C SER A 563 14.24 -3.41 -29.17
N LEU A 564 14.33 -4.64 -29.68
CA LEU A 564 15.56 -5.23 -30.21
C LEU A 564 16.67 -5.44 -29.16
N GLU A 565 16.34 -5.40 -27.87
CA GLU A 565 17.32 -5.50 -26.78
C GLU A 565 17.82 -6.93 -26.51
N GLY A 566 17.01 -7.95 -26.79
CA GLY A 566 17.34 -9.36 -26.61
C GLY A 566 17.89 -10.02 -27.88
N SER A 567 17.30 -9.72 -29.05
CA SER A 567 17.62 -10.26 -30.37
C SER A 567 17.06 -9.36 -31.50
N ILE A 568 17.06 -9.84 -32.75
CA ILE A 568 16.35 -9.15 -33.85
C ILE A 568 14.83 -9.44 -33.83
N GLY A 569 14.31 -10.13 -32.83
CA GLY A 569 12.92 -10.56 -32.74
C GLY A 569 12.46 -11.36 -33.98
N ALA A 570 11.23 -11.11 -34.42
CA ALA A 570 10.66 -11.74 -35.61
C ALA A 570 11.10 -11.10 -36.94
N TRP A 571 12.00 -10.11 -36.93
CA TRP A 571 12.40 -9.42 -38.16
C TRP A 571 13.17 -10.35 -39.10
N ARG A 572 12.78 -10.32 -40.38
CA ARG A 572 13.42 -11.06 -41.46
C ARG A 572 13.59 -10.17 -42.69
N ALA A 573 14.83 -10.09 -43.18
CA ALA A 573 15.12 -9.47 -44.45
C ALA A 573 14.53 -10.29 -45.60
N TRP A 574 14.00 -9.61 -46.60
CA TRP A 574 13.63 -10.23 -47.87
C TRP A 574 14.00 -9.31 -49.03
N TYR A 575 14.29 -9.90 -50.19
CA TYR A 575 14.81 -9.17 -51.35
C TYR A 575 16.22 -8.59 -51.10
N SER A 576 16.59 -7.45 -51.70
CA SER A 576 17.97 -6.93 -51.73
C SER A 576 18.42 -6.24 -50.42
N SER A 577 18.20 -6.89 -49.28
CA SER A 577 18.59 -6.40 -47.94
C SER A 577 19.18 -7.51 -47.07
N THR A 578 19.96 -7.10 -46.08
CA THR A 578 20.34 -7.91 -44.92
C THR A 578 20.04 -7.13 -43.65
N ILE A 579 19.76 -7.82 -42.55
CA ILE A 579 19.52 -7.19 -41.25
C ILE A 579 20.46 -7.75 -40.19
N GLU A 580 20.85 -6.90 -39.25
CA GLU A 580 21.63 -7.27 -38.08
C GLU A 580 21.23 -6.40 -36.89
N ARG A 581 21.29 -6.97 -35.68
CA ARG A 581 21.19 -6.20 -34.45
C ARG A 581 22.54 -5.58 -34.15
N VAL A 582 22.57 -4.28 -33.88
CA VAL A 582 23.80 -3.52 -33.63
C VAL A 582 23.71 -2.78 -32.30
N ALA A 583 24.87 -2.56 -31.66
CA ALA A 583 24.98 -1.74 -30.45
C ALA A 583 25.67 -0.38 -30.72
N THR A 584 26.03 -0.11 -31.97
CA THR A 584 26.73 1.13 -32.36
C THR A 584 25.80 2.33 -32.43
N GLU A 585 24.51 2.07 -32.63
CA GLU A 585 23.45 3.06 -32.80
C GLU A 585 22.21 2.47 -32.12
N ALA A 586 21.54 3.26 -31.28
CA ALA A 586 20.26 2.93 -30.66
C ALA A 586 19.52 4.23 -30.37
N HIS A 587 18.20 4.23 -30.46
CA HIS A 587 17.37 5.35 -30.03
C HIS A 587 17.09 5.23 -28.53
N ALA A 588 16.53 4.09 -28.11
CA ALA A 588 16.38 3.71 -26.72
C ALA A 588 17.22 2.47 -26.42
N GLY A 589 17.53 2.24 -25.15
CA GLY A 589 18.30 1.06 -24.76
C GLY A 589 19.73 1.03 -25.32
N ARG A 590 20.18 -0.15 -25.75
CA ARG A 590 21.54 -0.45 -26.21
C ARG A 590 21.60 -0.93 -27.65
N HIS A 591 20.49 -1.34 -28.27
CA HIS A 591 20.51 -1.97 -29.57
C HIS A 591 19.51 -1.36 -30.55
N SER A 592 19.79 -1.50 -31.85
CA SER A 592 18.81 -1.24 -32.92
C SER A 592 18.98 -2.24 -34.06
N LEU A 593 18.05 -2.24 -35.01
CA LEU A 593 18.10 -3.10 -36.18
C LEU A 593 18.69 -2.29 -37.33
N ARG A 594 19.86 -2.70 -37.80
CA ARG A 594 20.48 -2.14 -39.00
C ARG A 594 20.05 -2.93 -40.22
N VAL A 595 19.42 -2.24 -41.17
CA VAL A 595 19.10 -2.73 -42.51
C VAL A 595 20.19 -2.25 -43.47
N ASN A 596 20.87 -3.19 -44.13
CA ASN A 596 21.90 -2.91 -45.14
C ASN A 596 21.40 -3.31 -46.53
N LEU A 597 21.62 -2.45 -47.53
CA LEU A 597 21.14 -2.67 -48.89
C LEU A 597 22.17 -3.32 -49.81
N SER A 598 21.75 -4.36 -50.52
CA SER A 598 22.52 -4.97 -51.61
C SER A 598 22.00 -4.60 -53.00
N GLY A 599 20.86 -3.90 -53.12
CA GLY A 599 20.22 -3.51 -54.37
C GLY A 599 19.13 -2.45 -54.20
N PRO A 600 18.47 -2.02 -55.30
CA PRO A 600 17.70 -0.78 -55.32
C PRO A 600 16.31 -0.83 -54.66
N ASP A 601 15.57 -1.93 -54.79
CA ASP A 601 14.36 -2.18 -53.99
C ASP A 601 14.72 -3.15 -52.86
N TRP A 602 14.07 -3.03 -51.71
CA TRP A 602 14.37 -3.83 -50.52
C TRP A 602 13.16 -4.02 -49.63
N GLY A 603 13.22 -5.04 -48.76
CA GLY A 603 12.20 -5.28 -47.77
C GLY A 603 12.71 -5.92 -46.48
N VAL A 604 12.03 -5.63 -45.39
CA VAL A 604 12.13 -6.34 -44.12
C VAL A 604 10.70 -6.56 -43.64
N ALA A 605 10.40 -7.72 -43.09
CA ALA A 605 9.07 -8.06 -42.60
C ALA A 605 9.17 -8.91 -41.35
N LEU A 606 8.09 -8.99 -40.59
CA LEU A 606 7.99 -9.98 -39.52
C LEU A 606 7.72 -11.37 -40.12
N ASP A 607 8.47 -12.37 -39.68
CA ASP A 607 8.30 -13.77 -40.06
C ASP A 607 7.43 -14.50 -39.03
N ASN A 608 6.17 -14.08 -38.93
CA ASN A 608 5.28 -14.47 -37.85
C ASN A 608 3.86 -14.82 -38.32
N PHE A 609 3.70 -15.38 -39.53
CA PHE A 609 2.37 -15.71 -40.07
C PHE A 609 1.55 -16.56 -39.09
N PRO A 610 0.27 -16.22 -38.81
CA PRO A 610 -0.60 -15.27 -39.53
C PRO A 610 -0.43 -13.77 -39.21
N GLY A 611 0.51 -13.40 -38.36
CA GLY A 611 0.78 -12.02 -37.94
C GLY A 611 0.76 -11.90 -36.42
N VAL A 612 0.92 -10.67 -35.91
CA VAL A 612 0.70 -10.39 -34.48
C VAL A 612 -0.79 -10.34 -34.19
N ALA A 613 -1.20 -10.78 -32.99
CA ALA A 613 -2.58 -10.64 -32.55
C ALA A 613 -2.96 -9.16 -32.48
N ALA A 614 -4.06 -8.79 -33.11
CA ALA A 614 -4.56 -7.42 -33.13
C ALA A 614 -6.09 -7.44 -33.25
N ASP A 615 -6.75 -6.36 -32.90
CA ASP A 615 -8.19 -6.21 -33.02
C ASP A 615 -8.55 -4.90 -33.74
N GLN A 616 -9.84 -4.67 -33.91
CA GLN A 616 -10.36 -3.46 -34.52
C GLN A 616 -10.14 -2.22 -33.62
N GLY A 617 -10.26 -1.02 -34.19
CA GLY A 617 -10.18 0.24 -33.45
C GLY A 617 -8.94 1.07 -33.80
N VAL A 618 -8.71 2.14 -33.04
CA VAL A 618 -7.65 3.11 -33.35
C VAL A 618 -6.29 2.55 -32.93
N LYS A 619 -5.39 2.39 -33.90
CA LYS A 619 -4.03 1.87 -33.69
C LYS A 619 -2.99 2.96 -33.92
N GLN A 620 -1.90 2.92 -33.16
CA GLN A 620 -0.68 3.65 -33.50
C GLN A 620 0.28 2.71 -34.23
N ILE A 621 0.69 3.13 -35.42
CA ILE A 621 1.81 2.53 -36.14
C ILE A 621 2.97 3.52 -36.12
N SER A 622 4.10 3.12 -35.54
CA SER A 622 5.24 4.03 -35.36
C SER A 622 6.57 3.29 -35.33
N PHE A 623 7.65 4.00 -35.59
CA PHE A 623 9.01 3.55 -35.30
C PHE A 623 9.95 4.75 -35.23
N TRP A 624 11.11 4.56 -34.61
CA TRP A 624 12.22 5.50 -34.74
C TRP A 624 13.16 5.05 -35.84
N GLY A 625 13.54 5.98 -36.72
CA GLY A 625 14.45 5.70 -37.83
C GLY A 625 15.63 6.68 -37.87
N LYS A 626 16.79 6.19 -38.31
CA LYS A 626 18.00 6.98 -38.59
C LYS A 626 18.71 6.44 -39.83
N LEU A 627 19.06 7.33 -40.76
CA LEU A 627 19.86 6.97 -41.94
C LEU A 627 21.32 6.73 -41.56
N GLY A 628 21.93 5.72 -42.17
CA GLY A 628 23.38 5.60 -42.20
C GLY A 628 24.03 6.76 -42.95
N ALA A 629 25.32 6.97 -42.74
CA ALA A 629 26.05 8.06 -43.40
C ALA A 629 25.88 7.98 -44.93
N ALA A 630 25.52 9.12 -45.54
CA ALA A 630 25.29 9.26 -46.99
C ALA A 630 24.16 8.38 -47.60
N SER A 631 23.23 7.89 -46.78
CA SER A 631 22.04 7.18 -47.25
C SER A 631 20.92 8.15 -47.67
N SER A 632 20.16 7.78 -48.69
CA SER A 632 19.00 8.52 -49.23
C SER A 632 17.69 7.72 -49.17
N MET A 633 17.69 6.63 -48.40
CA MET A 633 16.56 5.69 -48.31
C MET A 633 15.27 6.37 -47.86
N ARG A 634 14.15 5.97 -48.50
CA ARG A 634 12.78 6.34 -48.12
C ARG A 634 11.98 5.08 -47.72
N PRO A 635 12.00 4.70 -46.44
CA PRO A 635 11.25 3.54 -45.97
C PRO A 635 9.76 3.86 -45.81
N THR A 636 8.92 2.86 -46.07
CA THR A 636 7.49 2.85 -45.81
C THR A 636 7.19 1.67 -44.91
N LEU A 637 6.61 1.95 -43.74
CA LEU A 637 6.05 0.93 -42.85
C LEU A 637 4.60 0.67 -43.28
N THR A 638 4.29 -0.57 -43.59
CA THR A 638 2.96 -1.04 -43.96
C THR A 638 2.47 -2.05 -42.94
N VAL A 639 1.25 -1.85 -42.47
CA VAL A 639 0.52 -2.81 -41.63
C VAL A 639 -0.71 -3.28 -42.39
N LYS A 640 -0.85 -4.59 -42.56
CA LYS A 640 -2.06 -5.22 -43.13
C LYS A 640 -2.87 -5.84 -42.02
N TRP A 641 -4.18 -5.62 -42.04
CA TRP A 641 -5.13 -6.15 -41.06
C TRP A 641 -5.86 -7.35 -41.64
N LEU A 642 -5.92 -8.44 -40.89
CA LEU A 642 -6.47 -9.71 -41.34
C LEU A 642 -7.64 -10.14 -40.44
N ASP A 643 -8.67 -10.72 -41.04
CA ASP A 643 -9.79 -11.33 -40.31
C ASP A 643 -9.46 -12.71 -39.73
N ALA A 644 -10.45 -13.37 -39.12
CA ALA A 644 -10.31 -14.71 -38.56
C ALA A 644 -10.00 -15.80 -39.61
N GLY A 645 -10.27 -15.54 -40.89
CA GLY A 645 -9.93 -16.40 -42.02
C GLY A 645 -8.59 -16.06 -42.65
N TYR A 646 -7.81 -15.16 -42.05
CA TYR A 646 -6.54 -14.64 -42.57
C TYR A 646 -6.67 -13.92 -43.92
N THR A 647 -7.85 -13.37 -44.21
CA THR A 647 -8.06 -12.50 -45.38
C THR A 647 -7.70 -11.08 -45.00
N VAL A 648 -6.93 -10.39 -45.86
CA VAL A 648 -6.62 -8.97 -45.65
C VAL A 648 -7.89 -8.14 -45.85
N ILE A 649 -8.34 -7.51 -44.78
CA ILE A 649 -9.54 -6.65 -44.74
C ILE A 649 -9.21 -5.17 -44.71
N GLY A 650 -7.94 -4.82 -44.49
CA GLY A 650 -7.44 -3.45 -44.57
C GLY A 650 -5.92 -3.37 -44.64
N SER A 651 -5.42 -2.20 -44.99
CA SER A 651 -3.99 -1.93 -45.03
C SER A 651 -3.73 -0.45 -44.82
N ASP A 652 -2.84 -0.14 -43.89
CA ASP A 652 -2.38 1.20 -43.60
C ASP A 652 -0.87 1.29 -43.84
N SER A 653 -0.39 2.49 -44.15
CA SER A 653 1.04 2.72 -44.38
C SER A 653 1.45 4.12 -43.98
N VAL A 654 2.67 4.23 -43.46
CA VAL A 654 3.34 5.50 -43.19
C VAL A 654 4.67 5.53 -43.92
N THR A 655 4.82 6.50 -44.82
CA THR A 655 6.04 6.72 -45.63
C THR A 655 6.89 7.81 -45.01
N LEU A 656 8.20 7.65 -45.09
CA LEU A 656 9.17 8.58 -44.54
C LEU A 656 9.86 9.40 -45.60
N ASP A 657 9.45 10.66 -45.67
CA ASP A 657 10.01 11.59 -46.64
C ASP A 657 11.17 12.45 -46.10
N GLY A 658 11.54 12.31 -44.82
CA GLY A 658 12.48 13.20 -44.13
C GLY A 658 13.40 12.57 -43.07
N LEU A 659 13.70 11.26 -43.15
CA LEU A 659 14.73 10.68 -42.27
C LEU A 659 16.07 11.37 -42.49
N THR A 660 16.83 11.53 -41.41
CA THR A 660 18.17 12.14 -41.44
C THR A 660 19.18 11.21 -40.77
N THR A 661 20.42 11.65 -40.64
CA THR A 661 21.43 10.97 -39.82
C THR A 661 21.20 11.12 -38.31
N SER A 662 20.12 11.78 -37.90
CA SER A 662 19.62 11.83 -36.52
C SER A 662 18.36 10.97 -36.40
N TRP A 663 18.15 10.38 -35.22
CA TRP A 663 16.92 9.65 -34.92
C TRP A 663 15.70 10.56 -35.01
N SER A 664 14.68 10.09 -35.72
CA SER A 664 13.40 10.77 -35.84
C SER A 664 12.25 9.77 -35.75
N LYS A 665 11.21 10.13 -35.01
CA LYS A 665 10.00 9.31 -34.88
C LYS A 665 9.11 9.45 -36.09
N VAL A 666 8.53 8.33 -36.47
CA VAL A 666 7.56 8.17 -37.53
C VAL A 666 6.32 7.63 -36.87
N SER A 667 5.16 8.25 -37.06
CA SER A 667 3.95 7.82 -36.39
C SER A 667 2.74 8.10 -37.25
N ALA A 668 1.74 7.23 -37.19
CA ALA A 668 0.40 7.49 -37.69
C ALA A 668 -0.63 6.83 -36.77
N ALA A 669 -1.75 7.53 -36.53
CA ALA A 669 -2.92 6.94 -35.91
C ALA A 669 -3.87 6.47 -37.04
N VAL A 670 -4.20 5.19 -37.05
CA VAL A 670 -4.92 4.50 -38.14
C VAL A 670 -6.10 3.70 -37.58
N ASP A 671 -7.06 3.34 -38.43
CA ASP A 671 -8.26 2.59 -38.02
C ASP A 671 -8.15 1.13 -38.49
N ALA A 672 -7.86 0.21 -37.57
CA ALA A 672 -7.94 -1.21 -37.86
C ALA A 672 -9.42 -1.59 -38.13
N PRO A 673 -9.75 -2.16 -39.31
CA PRO A 673 -11.14 -2.41 -39.68
C PRO A 673 -11.88 -3.37 -38.75
N THR A 674 -13.20 -3.23 -38.69
CA THR A 674 -14.07 -4.19 -37.99
C THR A 674 -13.79 -5.62 -38.45
N GLY A 675 -13.63 -6.54 -37.49
CA GLY A 675 -13.32 -7.95 -37.76
C GLY A 675 -11.81 -8.28 -37.80
N THR A 676 -10.93 -7.31 -37.57
CA THR A 676 -9.49 -7.54 -37.44
C THR A 676 -9.19 -8.54 -36.31
N ARG A 677 -8.29 -9.50 -36.57
CA ARG A 677 -7.79 -10.51 -35.64
C ARG A 677 -6.27 -10.59 -35.57
N THR A 678 -5.60 -10.26 -36.67
CA THR A 678 -4.14 -10.23 -36.73
C THR A 678 -3.63 -9.12 -37.64
N ALA A 679 -2.38 -8.72 -37.44
CA ALA A 679 -1.71 -7.70 -38.24
C ALA A 679 -0.36 -8.22 -38.77
N ILE A 680 -0.07 -7.94 -40.05
CA ILE A 680 1.22 -8.24 -40.67
C ILE A 680 1.97 -6.93 -40.92
N VAL A 681 3.21 -6.86 -40.43
CA VAL A 681 4.05 -5.65 -40.45
C VAL A 681 5.20 -5.80 -41.44
N ARG A 682 5.41 -4.79 -42.28
CA ARG A 682 6.47 -4.77 -43.30
C ARG A 682 7.08 -3.39 -43.42
N LEU A 683 8.40 -3.34 -43.59
CA LEU A 683 9.15 -2.16 -43.97
C LEU A 683 9.72 -2.36 -45.38
N THR A 684 9.43 -1.45 -46.30
CA THR A 684 9.92 -1.51 -47.68
C THR A 684 10.41 -0.16 -48.13
N GLY A 685 11.24 -0.12 -49.16
CA GLY A 685 11.63 1.16 -49.74
C GLY A 685 12.54 1.02 -50.94
N ARG A 686 13.10 2.17 -51.35
CA ARG A 686 14.15 2.26 -52.36
C ARG A 686 15.41 2.88 -51.80
N GLY A 687 16.56 2.51 -52.37
CA GLY A 687 17.88 3.04 -52.04
C GLY A 687 18.94 2.63 -53.05
N ALA A 688 20.20 2.79 -52.69
CA ALA A 688 21.37 2.34 -53.46
C ALA A 688 22.16 1.26 -52.71
N THR A 689 22.86 0.39 -53.45
CA THR A 689 23.74 -0.63 -52.87
C THR A 689 24.77 0.01 -51.93
N GLY A 690 24.89 -0.51 -50.72
CA GLY A 690 25.81 -0.02 -49.69
C GLY A 690 25.22 1.01 -48.72
N GLU A 691 24.01 1.52 -48.98
CA GLU A 691 23.28 2.35 -48.02
C GLU A 691 22.75 1.53 -46.83
N SER A 692 22.52 2.19 -45.70
CA SER A 692 21.93 1.56 -44.50
C SER A 692 20.92 2.46 -43.79
N LEU A 693 20.04 1.83 -43.02
CA LEU A 693 19.01 2.42 -42.18
C LEU A 693 19.05 1.72 -40.81
N PHE A 694 18.91 2.48 -39.74
CA PHE A 694 18.68 1.97 -38.40
C PHE A 694 17.21 2.18 -38.04
N ILE A 695 16.57 1.15 -37.49
CA ILE A 695 15.21 1.24 -36.94
C ILE A 695 15.21 0.75 -35.50
N ASP A 696 14.36 1.36 -34.69
CA ASP A 696 14.23 1.08 -33.28
C ASP A 696 12.83 1.43 -32.78
N ASP A 697 12.44 0.93 -31.60
CA ASP A 697 11.18 1.23 -30.90
C ASP A 697 9.94 1.15 -31.82
N VAL A 698 9.77 0.00 -32.50
CA VAL A 698 8.66 -0.19 -33.46
C VAL A 698 7.37 -0.46 -32.71
N VAL A 699 6.33 0.32 -32.98
CA VAL A 699 5.00 0.20 -32.38
C VAL A 699 3.98 -0.18 -33.44
N VAL A 700 3.26 -1.27 -33.20
CA VAL A 700 1.97 -1.57 -33.83
C VAL A 700 1.05 -1.98 -32.69
N GLY A 701 0.31 -1.02 -32.16
CA GLY A 701 -0.44 -1.19 -30.92
C GLY A 701 -1.67 -0.31 -30.88
N ASP A 702 -2.44 -0.41 -29.81
CA ASP A 702 -3.51 0.55 -29.55
C ASP A 702 -2.96 1.99 -29.52
N ALA A 703 -3.69 2.95 -30.09
CA ALA A 703 -3.20 4.32 -30.06
C ALA A 703 -3.19 4.85 -28.62
N PRO A 704 -2.11 5.53 -28.18
CA PRO A 704 -2.09 6.16 -26.86
C PRO A 704 -3.27 7.11 -26.75
N ASN A 705 -4.09 6.94 -25.72
CA ASN A 705 -5.27 7.74 -25.52
C ASN A 705 -5.05 8.66 -24.32
N ALA A 706 -5.46 9.92 -24.43
CA ALA A 706 -5.45 10.83 -23.30
C ALA A 706 -6.45 10.41 -22.21
N LEU A 707 -7.48 9.64 -22.58
CA LEU A 707 -8.44 9.04 -21.65
C LEU A 707 -7.93 7.67 -21.18
N ASN A 708 -8.09 7.37 -19.89
CA ASN A 708 -7.90 6.02 -19.37
C ASN A 708 -8.91 5.02 -19.98
N ALA A 709 -8.58 3.72 -19.92
CA ALA A 709 -9.38 2.65 -20.51
C ALA A 709 -10.85 2.65 -20.03
N ALA A 710 -11.09 2.92 -18.75
CA ALA A 710 -12.44 2.98 -18.18
C ALA A 710 -13.29 4.13 -18.76
N SER A 711 -12.66 5.27 -19.05
CA SER A 711 -13.33 6.45 -19.62
C SER A 711 -13.40 6.41 -21.15
N SER A 712 -12.63 5.53 -21.79
CA SER A 712 -12.59 5.39 -23.24
C SER A 712 -13.54 4.30 -23.75
N GLY A 713 -13.42 3.07 -23.22
CA GLY A 713 -14.11 1.86 -23.72
C GLY A 713 -15.16 1.28 -22.76
N PHE A 714 -15.33 1.83 -21.56
CA PHE A 714 -16.45 1.51 -20.66
C PHE A 714 -16.57 0.04 -20.19
N GLU A 715 -15.51 -0.75 -20.33
CA GLU A 715 -15.47 -2.19 -20.02
C GLU A 715 -15.67 -2.52 -18.52
N GLY A 716 -15.32 -1.59 -17.64
CA GLY A 716 -15.41 -1.74 -16.18
C GLY A 716 -16.31 -0.74 -15.47
N GLY A 717 -17.01 0.12 -16.21
CA GLY A 717 -17.85 1.20 -15.65
C GLY A 717 -17.85 2.47 -16.50
N LEU A 718 -18.38 3.57 -15.96
CA LEU A 718 -18.51 4.86 -16.66
C LEU A 718 -17.22 5.70 -16.69
N GLY A 719 -16.14 5.26 -16.04
CA GLY A 719 -14.95 6.07 -15.87
C GLY A 719 -15.28 7.42 -15.22
N VAL A 720 -14.85 8.52 -15.87
CA VAL A 720 -15.08 9.89 -15.37
C VAL A 720 -16.39 10.53 -15.85
N TRP A 721 -17.22 9.86 -16.64
CA TRP A 721 -18.36 10.52 -17.29
C TRP A 721 -19.55 10.75 -16.35
N ALA A 722 -20.05 11.99 -16.32
CA ALA A 722 -21.19 12.41 -15.51
C ALA A 722 -22.20 13.22 -16.34
N PRO A 723 -23.52 13.09 -16.07
CA PRO A 723 -24.53 13.89 -16.74
C PRO A 723 -24.56 15.31 -16.15
N HIS A 724 -24.81 16.34 -16.98
CA HIS A 724 -24.92 17.74 -16.50
C HIS A 724 -26.13 18.51 -17.04
N TYR A 725 -27.02 17.83 -17.77
CA TYR A 725 -28.27 18.42 -18.29
C TYR A 725 -29.39 17.37 -18.36
N SER A 726 -30.27 17.39 -19.37
CA SER A 726 -31.37 16.43 -19.53
C SER A 726 -30.91 15.03 -19.98
N ALA A 727 -29.98 14.43 -19.24
CA ALA A 727 -29.39 13.12 -19.51
C ALA A 727 -29.35 12.23 -18.26
N ASP A 728 -29.50 10.92 -18.47
CA ASP A 728 -29.01 9.86 -17.59
C ASP A 728 -27.88 9.11 -18.29
N VAL A 729 -26.92 8.59 -17.52
CA VAL A 729 -25.83 7.76 -18.06
C VAL A 729 -25.68 6.49 -17.24
N ALA A 730 -25.41 5.39 -17.92
CA ALA A 730 -25.17 4.09 -17.32
C ALA A 730 -24.18 3.29 -18.16
N ALA A 731 -23.32 2.51 -17.50
CA ALA A 731 -22.54 1.49 -18.19
C ALA A 731 -23.49 0.42 -18.74
N SER A 732 -23.23 -0.05 -19.95
CA SER A 732 -24.08 -0.97 -20.69
C SER A 732 -23.24 -2.13 -21.22
N THR A 733 -23.68 -3.36 -20.92
CA THR A 733 -23.07 -4.59 -21.46
C THR A 733 -23.89 -5.21 -22.59
N THR A 734 -25.02 -4.60 -22.95
CA THR A 734 -25.94 -5.14 -23.98
C THR A 734 -25.53 -4.75 -25.40
N GLU A 735 -24.76 -3.68 -25.52
CA GLU A 735 -24.29 -3.10 -26.78
C GLU A 735 -22.86 -2.63 -26.52
N ALA A 736 -21.90 -3.10 -27.32
CA ALA A 736 -20.49 -2.69 -27.27
C ALA A 736 -19.99 -2.61 -28.71
N TYR A 737 -19.10 -1.66 -29.02
CA TYR A 737 -18.41 -1.63 -30.30
C TYR A 737 -17.15 -2.47 -30.25
N ARG A 738 -16.32 -2.28 -29.22
CA ARG A 738 -15.16 -3.09 -28.89
C ARG A 738 -15.36 -3.65 -27.47
N GLY A 739 -14.79 -4.82 -27.20
CA GLY A 739 -14.93 -5.46 -25.89
C GLY A 739 -16.38 -5.85 -25.52
N SER A 740 -16.76 -5.57 -24.28
CA SER A 740 -18.00 -5.99 -23.62
C SER A 740 -18.82 -4.84 -23.04
N GLY A 741 -18.30 -3.60 -23.07
CA GLY A 741 -18.92 -2.42 -22.48
C GLY A 741 -19.23 -1.30 -23.48
N SER A 742 -20.16 -0.42 -23.10
CA SER A 742 -20.34 0.91 -23.68
C SER A 742 -21.00 1.83 -22.65
N MET A 743 -21.00 3.14 -22.91
CA MET A 743 -21.82 4.09 -22.17
C MET A 743 -23.18 4.26 -22.84
N ARG A 744 -24.25 3.91 -22.14
CA ARG A 744 -25.61 4.29 -22.54
C ARG A 744 -25.93 5.68 -22.02
N VAL A 745 -26.34 6.58 -22.91
CA VAL A 745 -26.89 7.90 -22.59
C VAL A 745 -28.39 7.89 -22.85
N GLY A 746 -29.20 8.10 -21.82
CA GLY A 746 -30.65 8.31 -21.93
C GLY A 746 -31.00 9.79 -21.86
N VAL A 747 -31.95 10.24 -22.67
CA VAL A 747 -32.45 11.62 -22.67
C VAL A 747 -33.65 11.72 -21.74
N THR A 748 -33.60 12.61 -20.76
CA THR A 748 -34.64 12.74 -19.73
C THR A 748 -35.65 13.86 -20.02
N ALA A 749 -35.32 14.82 -20.91
CA ALA A 749 -36.22 15.89 -21.33
C ALA A 749 -35.86 16.43 -22.74
N PRO A 750 -36.81 17.03 -23.48
CA PRO A 750 -36.64 17.35 -24.91
C PRO A 750 -35.88 18.66 -25.20
N TRP A 751 -35.16 19.23 -24.23
CA TRP A 751 -34.51 20.55 -24.35
C TRP A 751 -33.03 20.45 -24.73
N GLY A 752 -32.57 19.27 -25.14
CA GLY A 752 -31.17 18.91 -25.30
C GLY A 752 -30.63 18.16 -24.07
N TRP A 753 -29.47 17.55 -24.23
CA TRP A 753 -28.84 16.66 -23.24
C TRP A 753 -27.31 16.82 -23.28
N GLY A 754 -26.65 16.49 -22.18
CA GLY A 754 -25.21 16.68 -22.02
C GLY A 754 -24.61 15.75 -20.98
N VAL A 755 -23.44 15.21 -21.31
CA VAL A 755 -22.59 14.35 -20.49
C VAL A 755 -21.18 14.88 -20.60
N SER A 756 -20.49 15.10 -19.49
CA SER A 756 -19.13 15.63 -19.49
C SER A 756 -18.22 14.80 -18.62
N ALA A 757 -16.92 14.92 -18.87
CA ALA A 757 -15.91 14.31 -18.02
C ALA A 757 -15.85 15.06 -16.68
N GLY A 758 -16.03 14.37 -15.56
CA GLY A 758 -16.00 14.92 -14.20
C GLY A 758 -14.59 15.17 -13.64
N ASN A 759 -13.58 15.23 -14.50
CA ASN A 759 -12.16 15.25 -14.14
C ASN A 759 -11.51 16.64 -14.33
N TRP A 760 -12.13 17.71 -13.85
CA TRP A 760 -11.61 19.07 -14.04
C TRP A 760 -10.14 19.22 -13.55
N PRO A 761 -9.20 19.83 -14.32
CA PRO A 761 -9.38 20.61 -15.56
C PRO A 761 -9.31 19.78 -16.86
N GLY A 762 -9.63 18.49 -16.83
CA GLY A 762 -9.64 17.59 -17.98
C GLY A 762 -8.37 16.76 -18.10
N PHE A 763 -8.28 15.99 -19.19
CA PHE A 763 -7.17 15.08 -19.47
C PHE A 763 -5.91 15.86 -19.86
N ARG A 764 -4.75 15.47 -19.33
CA ARG A 764 -3.47 16.10 -19.70
C ARG A 764 -3.21 15.90 -21.20
N ILE A 765 -2.82 16.97 -21.90
CA ILE A 765 -2.55 16.89 -23.33
C ILE A 765 -1.28 17.65 -23.69
N ARG A 766 -0.60 17.20 -24.75
CA ARG A 766 0.46 17.96 -25.40
C ARG A 766 -0.14 18.86 -26.48
N PRO A 767 0.37 20.08 -26.71
CA PRO A 767 0.03 20.86 -27.89
C PRO A 767 0.32 20.12 -29.21
N GLY A 768 -0.30 20.56 -30.30
CA GLY A 768 -0.06 20.02 -31.64
C GLY A 768 -1.22 19.20 -32.20
N ALA A 769 -1.01 18.57 -33.35
CA ALA A 769 -2.05 17.83 -34.07
C ALA A 769 -2.60 16.65 -33.24
N LYS A 770 -3.92 16.50 -33.28
CA LYS A 770 -4.70 15.49 -32.55
C LYS A 770 -5.69 14.84 -33.50
N ARG A 771 -5.83 13.53 -33.38
CA ARG A 771 -6.96 12.79 -33.91
C ARG A 771 -7.92 12.51 -32.75
N ILE A 772 -9.17 12.97 -32.90
CA ILE A 772 -10.22 12.76 -31.91
C ILE A 772 -11.34 11.95 -32.55
N SER A 773 -11.74 10.87 -31.89
CA SER A 773 -12.81 10.01 -32.37
C SER A 773 -13.68 9.43 -31.26
N TYR A 774 -14.89 9.02 -31.61
CA TYR A 774 -15.74 8.18 -30.79
C TYR A 774 -16.69 7.38 -31.68
N TRP A 775 -17.21 6.27 -31.18
CA TRP A 775 -18.25 5.48 -31.82
C TRP A 775 -19.59 5.74 -31.16
N ALA A 776 -20.66 5.79 -31.95
CA ALA A 776 -22.02 5.90 -31.45
C ALA A 776 -22.99 4.98 -32.17
N LYS A 777 -23.96 4.45 -31.43
CA LYS A 777 -25.07 3.66 -31.92
C LYS A 777 -26.38 4.17 -31.34
N GLN A 778 -27.41 4.28 -32.18
CA GLN A 778 -28.76 4.68 -31.77
C GLN A 778 -29.39 3.59 -30.88
N GLY A 779 -29.90 3.99 -29.73
CA GLY A 779 -30.70 3.14 -28.83
C GLY A 779 -32.19 3.32 -29.10
N SER A 780 -32.98 3.55 -28.06
CA SER A 780 -34.41 3.90 -28.20
C SER A 780 -34.61 5.28 -28.83
N GLY A 781 -35.74 5.48 -29.51
CA GLY A 781 -36.13 6.80 -30.00
C GLY A 781 -35.28 7.35 -31.14
N THR A 782 -35.12 8.67 -31.23
CA THR A 782 -34.36 9.29 -32.34
C THR A 782 -33.56 10.51 -31.88
N ILE A 783 -32.23 10.38 -31.93
CA ILE A 783 -31.29 11.46 -31.65
C ILE A 783 -30.60 11.82 -32.97
N ALA A 784 -30.86 13.01 -33.50
CA ALA A 784 -30.41 13.38 -34.84
C ALA A 784 -28.92 13.76 -34.91
N LYS A 785 -28.33 14.20 -33.80
CA LYS A 785 -26.93 14.63 -33.74
C LYS A 785 -26.32 14.45 -32.35
N VAL A 786 -25.10 13.92 -32.33
CA VAL A 786 -24.22 13.89 -31.15
C VAL A 786 -23.01 14.76 -31.48
N THR A 787 -22.46 15.49 -30.52
CA THR A 787 -21.21 16.22 -30.71
C THR A 787 -20.35 16.10 -29.47
N LEU A 788 -19.16 15.54 -29.63
CA LEU A 788 -18.09 15.63 -28.64
C LEU A 788 -17.41 17.00 -28.80
N ARG A 789 -17.40 17.80 -27.73
CA ARG A 789 -16.62 19.03 -27.63
C ARG A 789 -15.39 18.78 -26.80
N VAL A 790 -14.29 19.35 -27.27
CA VAL A 790 -13.01 19.32 -26.57
C VAL A 790 -12.64 20.75 -26.25
N HIS A 791 -12.71 21.10 -24.98
CA HIS A 791 -12.25 22.38 -24.47
C HIS A 791 -10.77 22.24 -24.19
N TRP A 792 -9.94 23.01 -24.89
CA TRP A 792 -8.51 23.10 -24.61
C TRP A 792 -8.32 24.12 -23.49
N LEU A 793 -7.64 23.74 -22.42
CA LEU A 793 -7.40 24.60 -21.27
C LEU A 793 -5.91 24.87 -21.11
N ASP A 794 -5.57 26.08 -20.69
CA ASP A 794 -4.20 26.42 -20.31
C ASP A 794 -3.83 25.84 -18.93
N ALA A 795 -2.58 26.05 -18.51
CA ALA A 795 -2.10 25.58 -17.20
C ALA A 795 -2.84 26.18 -15.99
N GLY A 796 -3.57 27.29 -16.18
CA GLY A 796 -4.42 27.91 -15.17
C GLY A 796 -5.85 27.38 -15.14
N GLY A 797 -6.21 26.47 -16.06
CA GLY A 797 -7.56 25.92 -16.18
C GLY A 797 -8.53 26.84 -16.91
N ALA A 798 -8.05 27.85 -17.65
CA ALA A 798 -8.92 28.67 -18.50
C ALA A 798 -9.08 28.00 -19.87
N THR A 799 -10.32 27.88 -20.37
CA THR A 799 -10.56 27.42 -21.74
C THR A 799 -10.01 28.45 -22.74
N ILE A 800 -9.02 28.04 -23.52
CA ILE A 800 -8.37 28.85 -24.54
C ILE A 800 -8.98 28.66 -25.94
N GLU A 801 -9.46 27.45 -26.25
CA GLU A 801 -10.13 27.13 -27.50
C GLU A 801 -11.08 25.94 -27.31
N THR A 802 -12.03 25.75 -28.23
CA THR A 802 -12.91 24.57 -28.23
C THR A 802 -12.99 23.96 -29.63
N ALA A 803 -12.69 22.67 -29.72
CA ALA A 803 -12.91 21.87 -30.92
C ALA A 803 -14.21 21.07 -30.81
N ALA A 804 -14.77 20.65 -31.95
CA ALA A 804 -15.98 19.85 -32.02
C ALA A 804 -15.84 18.68 -33.00
N VAL A 805 -16.35 17.51 -32.59
CA VAL A 805 -16.39 16.28 -33.38
C VAL A 805 -17.86 15.87 -33.50
N PRO A 806 -18.56 16.29 -34.57
CA PRO A 806 -19.98 15.99 -34.74
C PRO A 806 -20.22 14.63 -35.40
N LEU A 807 -21.27 13.94 -34.96
CA LEU A 807 -21.90 12.82 -35.66
C LEU A 807 -23.34 13.17 -36.01
N ASP A 808 -23.64 13.24 -37.30
CA ASP A 808 -25.00 13.43 -37.79
C ASP A 808 -25.65 12.08 -38.12
N GLY A 809 -26.84 11.86 -37.56
CA GLY A 809 -27.67 10.67 -37.77
C GLY A 809 -27.03 9.37 -37.27
N PRO A 810 -26.82 9.18 -35.96
CA PRO A 810 -26.51 7.84 -35.44
C PRO A 810 -27.58 6.83 -35.89
N THR A 811 -27.13 5.60 -36.15
CA THR A 811 -27.96 4.52 -36.72
C THR A 811 -28.06 3.34 -35.76
N SER A 812 -28.88 2.35 -36.08
CA SER A 812 -28.90 1.08 -35.34
C SER A 812 -27.57 0.30 -35.43
N ASP A 813 -26.71 0.64 -36.40
CA ASP A 813 -25.33 0.17 -36.46
C ASP A 813 -24.38 1.22 -35.87
N TRP A 814 -23.27 0.76 -35.30
CA TRP A 814 -22.20 1.62 -34.80
C TRP A 814 -21.60 2.48 -35.91
N ARG A 815 -21.51 3.80 -35.68
CA ARG A 815 -20.90 4.76 -36.60
C ARG A 815 -19.79 5.54 -35.90
N PRO A 816 -18.65 5.76 -36.56
CA PRO A 816 -17.59 6.59 -36.00
C PRO A 816 -17.86 8.07 -36.30
N ALA A 817 -17.44 8.92 -35.38
CA ALA A 817 -17.14 10.31 -35.65
C ALA A 817 -15.64 10.54 -35.46
N VAL A 818 -15.02 11.22 -36.41
CA VAL A 818 -13.57 11.47 -36.42
C VAL A 818 -13.32 12.91 -36.83
N ALA A 819 -12.43 13.59 -36.12
CA ALA A 819 -11.91 14.89 -36.51
C ALA A 819 -10.41 14.98 -36.21
N ASN A 820 -9.69 15.60 -37.15
CA ASN A 820 -8.30 15.98 -36.94
C ASN A 820 -8.28 17.46 -36.56
N VAL A 821 -7.79 17.76 -35.36
CA VAL A 821 -7.81 19.11 -34.76
C VAL A 821 -6.42 19.43 -34.23
N THR A 822 -6.15 20.69 -33.91
CA THR A 822 -4.87 21.10 -33.34
C THR A 822 -5.10 21.60 -31.93
N ALA A 823 -4.46 20.96 -30.94
CA ALA A 823 -4.40 21.51 -29.59
C ALA A 823 -3.50 22.76 -29.62
N PRO A 824 -3.98 23.93 -29.17
CA PRO A 824 -3.20 25.18 -29.20
C PRO A 824 -1.87 25.06 -28.45
N ALA A 825 -0.90 25.91 -28.80
CA ALA A 825 0.44 25.90 -28.19
C ALA A 825 0.44 26.03 -26.65
N ALA A 826 -0.58 26.69 -26.08
CA ALA A 826 -0.74 26.87 -24.64
C ALA A 826 -1.61 25.79 -23.96
N ALA A 827 -2.12 24.80 -24.71
CA ALA A 827 -2.98 23.76 -24.17
C ALA A 827 -2.19 22.84 -23.24
N ALA A 828 -2.66 22.73 -22.00
CA ALA A 828 -2.14 21.82 -20.97
C ALA A 828 -3.09 20.66 -20.69
N SER A 829 -4.41 20.89 -20.82
CA SER A 829 -5.43 19.85 -20.63
C SER A 829 -6.60 19.99 -21.61
N ALA A 830 -7.40 18.92 -21.69
CA ALA A 830 -8.54 18.76 -22.57
C ALA A 830 -9.78 18.31 -21.76
N TYR A 831 -10.75 19.20 -21.57
CA TYR A 831 -12.03 18.86 -20.94
C TYR A 831 -13.06 18.45 -22.00
N LEU A 832 -13.74 17.34 -21.79
CA LEU A 832 -14.62 16.71 -22.78
C LEU A 832 -16.10 16.85 -22.41
N ASP A 833 -16.91 17.23 -23.39
CA ASP A 833 -18.37 17.43 -23.26
C ASP A 833 -19.10 16.82 -24.46
N LEU A 834 -19.84 15.74 -24.24
CA LEU A 834 -20.72 15.09 -25.21
C LEU A 834 -22.14 15.62 -25.07
N ARG A 835 -22.72 16.07 -26.17
CA ARG A 835 -24.05 16.70 -26.13
C ARG A 835 -24.85 16.58 -27.42
N GLY A 836 -26.15 16.73 -27.29
CA GLY A 836 -27.08 16.79 -28.42
C GLY A 836 -28.21 17.78 -28.16
N ALA A 837 -28.65 18.47 -29.22
CA ALA A 837 -29.78 19.41 -29.17
C ALA A 837 -31.12 18.74 -29.49
N THR A 838 -31.11 17.44 -29.79
CA THR A 838 -32.25 16.67 -30.27
C THR A 838 -32.42 15.39 -29.45
N GLY A 839 -33.65 14.93 -29.30
CA GLY A 839 -34.03 13.74 -28.55
C GLY A 839 -35.22 14.04 -27.63
N GLY A 840 -36.17 13.13 -27.54
CA GLY A 840 -37.28 13.18 -26.59
C GLY A 840 -36.95 12.48 -25.27
N ALA A 841 -37.77 12.72 -24.24
CA ALA A 841 -37.66 11.95 -23.00
C ALA A 841 -37.88 10.45 -23.30
N GLY A 842 -36.90 9.62 -22.95
CA GLY A 842 -36.90 8.17 -23.23
C GLY A 842 -36.08 7.75 -24.46
N ASP A 843 -35.57 8.69 -25.25
CA ASP A 843 -34.61 8.40 -26.31
C ASP A 843 -33.25 8.04 -25.71
N ALA A 844 -32.47 7.21 -26.40
CA ALA A 844 -31.15 6.81 -25.93
C ALA A 844 -30.17 6.56 -27.06
N LEU A 845 -28.88 6.56 -26.72
CA LEU A 845 -27.79 6.14 -27.59
C LEU A 845 -26.68 5.46 -26.77
N HIS A 846 -25.83 4.70 -27.44
CA HIS A 846 -24.64 4.07 -26.88
C HIS A 846 -23.39 4.74 -27.46
N LEU A 847 -22.39 4.96 -26.61
CA LEU A 847 -21.08 5.52 -26.97
C LEU A 847 -19.98 4.58 -26.53
N ASP A 848 -18.96 4.47 -27.36
CA ASP A 848 -17.81 3.59 -27.11
C ASP A 848 -16.55 4.13 -27.81
N GLU A 849 -15.38 3.65 -27.40
CA GLU A 849 -14.06 3.95 -27.96
C GLU A 849 -13.82 5.46 -28.16
N ILE A 850 -13.97 6.25 -27.08
CA ILE A 850 -13.64 7.68 -27.11
C ILE A 850 -12.13 7.85 -27.05
N VAL A 851 -11.53 8.38 -28.12
CA VAL A 851 -10.09 8.51 -28.30
C VAL A 851 -9.70 9.95 -28.56
N VAL A 852 -8.71 10.44 -27.80
CA VAL A 852 -7.99 11.69 -28.04
C VAL A 852 -6.50 11.33 -28.10
N THR A 853 -5.94 11.26 -29.29
CA THR A 853 -4.55 10.81 -29.51
C THR A 853 -3.75 11.80 -30.34
N ASP A 854 -2.42 11.78 -30.17
CA ASP A 854 -1.50 12.54 -31.01
C ASP A 854 -1.53 12.02 -32.45
N GLN A 855 -1.60 12.95 -33.38
CA GLN A 855 -1.44 12.67 -34.80
C GLN A 855 -0.13 13.28 -35.27
N ALA A 856 0.66 12.52 -36.04
CA ALA A 856 1.82 13.12 -36.68
C ALA A 856 1.38 14.20 -37.68
N PRO A 857 2.16 15.28 -37.81
CA PRO A 857 1.87 16.36 -38.76
C PRO A 857 1.85 15.92 -40.22
#